data_AF-A0A0V1NK12-F1
#
_entry.id   AF-A0A0V1NK12-F1
#
_cell.length_a   1.000
_cell.length_b   1.000
_cell.length_c   1.000
_cell.angle_alpha   90.00
_cell.angle_beta   90.00
_cell.angle_gamma   90.00
#
_symmetry.space_group_name_H-M   'P 1'
#
loop_
_entity.id
_entity.type
_entity.pdbx_description
1 polymer ?
#
loop_
_entity_poly.entity_id
_entity_poly.type
_entity_poly.pdbx_seq_one_letter_code
_entity_poly.pdbx_strand_id
1 'polypeptide(L)'
;MHMPSEILPQFVCSSADFTAPLKFLSSSLCESIFWKENKHGIFKSVAMENTMVKKYHRDPGKRVFVNRSLELEKIKFFGFDMDYTLAVYKSPEYEILGFRLVIERLISIGYSPELLQLKYDNTFPIRGLWFDNLYGNLLKVDAFGNILVGVHGFEQAIESLYPNKFIQLSEDRVYVLNTLFNVPETYLIACLVNYMDNCPGSSREPSGVKLGDMYMSYKSMYQDVRAAVDWVHYHGDMKRITLNNLEKYVHKDPRLPMLLTRMRDNGAKTFLLTNSGYFYTDKVMTYLLDSETKSWRSYFDFIVVDANKPLWFAEGTVFRQVDQGTGTLRIGSHLGPLRPNQIYAGGSSEVFSKLVGARGREVLYLGDHIFGDVLRSKKGRGWRTFLVVPELVQELHVWTERRGLFTRLQNLDIQLGAAFKNMDSSSEIRPDIREIRESMRSVTHEMDMAYGMLGSLFRSGSRQTFFASQVERYADLYAHSCCNLLYYPFFYFFRAPSMLMPHESTVEHEETGPIDFSGLTPIDRGRNVTISESMEGLSVGEPMTTVHHHHHHHHPHHHHLQSCAVMNDSESKRFTRAETPTESTYVHEEEEREEDSCDMSQHSVEGTNSPMFGSFKRAKHVRIDFNDSMTNSNSDSIQNDLARYGINNVSNEECEACKKSIVGQVAIALGKMWHEEHFVCAHCGERLAHRNFYERSGSIYCEHDYHRLFSPRCAYCNTPIKEKCITALDQTWHPEHFYCAKCGRPIGEEIFHEKDGRAFCHKDYFTNFTPTCHGCKRPITGHYITALNCEWHSDCFVQQAYDTAMDEWKTGTF
;
A
#
# COMPACT_ATOMS: atom_id res chain seq x y z
N MET A 1 5.05 -61.64 -52.02
CA MET A 1 4.42 -61.47 -50.68
C MET A 1 5.50 -61.01 -49.72
N HIS A 2 5.17 -60.12 -48.77
CA HIS A 2 6.02 -59.57 -47.69
C HIS A 2 7.54 -59.45 -47.90
N MET A 3 8.04 -58.21 -48.02
CA MET A 3 9.38 -57.81 -47.54
C MET A 3 9.33 -56.42 -46.88
N PRO A 4 10.14 -56.16 -45.84
CA PRO A 4 10.29 -54.84 -45.20
C PRO A 4 11.65 -54.16 -45.54
N SER A 5 12.03 -53.19 -44.71
CA SER A 5 13.36 -52.55 -44.54
C SER A 5 13.89 -51.52 -45.57
N GLU A 6 14.02 -50.28 -45.06
CA GLU A 6 15.22 -49.41 -45.04
C GLU A 6 15.85 -48.73 -46.29
N ILE A 7 16.17 -47.44 -46.06
CA ILE A 7 17.30 -46.63 -46.59
C ILE A 7 17.17 -45.88 -47.96
N LEU A 8 17.80 -44.69 -47.95
CA LEU A 8 18.11 -43.64 -48.97
C LEU A 8 18.76 -44.20 -50.28
N PRO A 9 18.95 -43.45 -51.41
CA PRO A 9 19.32 -42.00 -51.49
C PRO A 9 18.98 -41.20 -52.80
N GLN A 10 19.68 -40.06 -53.00
CA GLN A 10 20.00 -39.33 -54.27
C GLN A 10 18.90 -38.45 -54.92
N PHE A 11 19.09 -37.14 -55.26
CA PHE A 11 20.09 -36.40 -56.11
C PHE A 11 19.75 -36.48 -57.63
N VAL A 12 20.04 -35.53 -58.57
CA VAL A 12 20.98 -34.37 -58.62
C VAL A 12 20.65 -33.32 -59.75
N CYS A 13 21.16 -32.07 -59.65
CA CYS A 13 21.50 -31.09 -60.74
C CYS A 13 20.41 -30.49 -61.70
N SER A 14 20.64 -29.41 -62.47
CA SER A 14 21.70 -28.34 -62.60
C SER A 14 21.16 -27.17 -63.47
N SER A 15 21.79 -25.99 -63.65
CA SER A 15 23.05 -25.33 -63.18
C SER A 15 22.72 -23.96 -62.51
N ALA A 16 23.42 -22.81 -62.52
CA ALA A 16 24.65 -22.25 -63.14
C ALA A 16 25.04 -20.94 -62.34
N ASP A 17 26.23 -20.29 -62.40
CA ASP A 17 27.57 -20.62 -62.94
C ASP A 17 28.67 -19.70 -62.30
N PHE A 18 29.67 -19.19 -63.06
CA PHE A 18 30.90 -18.46 -62.62
C PHE A 18 30.79 -16.91 -62.53
N THR A 19 31.73 -16.11 -61.99
CA THR A 19 33.17 -16.29 -61.59
C THR A 19 33.59 -15.33 -60.44
N ALA A 20 34.72 -15.60 -59.75
CA ALA A 20 35.36 -14.75 -58.71
C ALA A 20 36.69 -14.10 -59.18
N PRO A 21 37.46 -13.32 -58.36
CA PRO A 21 38.48 -13.96 -57.48
C PRO A 21 38.99 -13.21 -56.20
N LEU A 22 39.22 -13.96 -55.09
CA LEU A 22 40.24 -13.75 -53.99
C LEU A 22 40.10 -12.48 -53.08
N LYS A 23 40.40 -12.41 -51.77
CA LYS A 23 40.95 -13.25 -50.65
C LYS A 23 40.65 -12.48 -49.30
N PHE A 24 40.94 -12.86 -48.03
CA PHE A 24 41.67 -13.96 -47.33
C PHE A 24 41.23 -14.07 -45.81
N LEU A 25 41.79 -15.07 -45.10
CA LEU A 25 42.08 -15.34 -43.65
C LEU A 25 41.82 -14.26 -42.53
N SER A 26 41.61 -14.60 -41.22
CA SER A 26 41.41 -15.90 -40.49
C SER A 26 41.07 -15.77 -38.98
N SER A 27 40.66 -16.89 -38.35
CA SER A 27 40.92 -17.35 -36.93
C SER A 27 40.35 -16.56 -35.72
N SER A 28 39.96 -17.18 -34.58
CA SER A 28 39.82 -18.61 -34.17
C SER A 28 38.96 -18.79 -32.91
N LEU A 29 38.64 -20.05 -32.55
CA LEU A 29 38.00 -20.50 -31.30
C LEU A 29 38.99 -20.58 -30.10
N CYS A 30 38.45 -20.99 -28.93
CA CYS A 30 39.12 -21.40 -27.67
C CYS A 30 39.61 -20.24 -26.77
N GLU A 31 39.65 -20.35 -25.43
CA GLU A 31 39.66 -21.54 -24.54
C GLU A 31 38.71 -21.45 -23.33
N SER A 32 38.66 -22.53 -22.54
CA SER A 32 38.08 -22.59 -21.19
C SER A 32 39.17 -22.97 -20.16
N ILE A 33 38.82 -22.92 -18.86
CA ILE A 33 39.66 -23.34 -17.71
C ILE A 33 40.84 -22.40 -17.37
N PHE A 34 40.69 -21.58 -16.32
CA PHE A 34 41.38 -21.82 -15.03
C PHE A 34 40.93 -20.80 -13.96
N TRP A 35 40.38 -21.30 -12.84
CA TRP A 35 40.38 -20.55 -11.59
C TRP A 35 41.69 -20.85 -10.85
N LYS A 36 42.46 -19.82 -10.52
CA LYS A 36 43.49 -19.86 -9.47
C LYS A 36 43.43 -18.58 -8.66
N GLU A 37 43.64 -18.72 -7.35
CA GLU A 37 43.71 -17.60 -6.43
C GLU A 37 44.91 -16.71 -6.76
N ASN A 38 44.77 -15.40 -6.53
CA ASN A 38 45.84 -14.69 -5.84
C ASN A 38 45.31 -13.55 -4.98
N LYS A 39 46.05 -13.22 -3.93
CA LYS A 39 45.71 -12.17 -2.95
C LYS A 39 46.49 -10.88 -3.24
N HIS A 40 46.16 -9.85 -2.47
CA HIS A 40 46.77 -8.51 -2.43
C HIS A 40 46.33 -7.59 -3.57
N GLY A 41 45.93 -6.37 -3.20
CA GLY A 41 45.56 -5.31 -4.12
C GLY A 41 46.58 -4.17 -4.09
N ILE A 42 46.52 -3.32 -5.12
CA ILE A 42 47.21 -2.03 -5.21
C ILE A 42 46.20 -1.05 -5.81
N PHE A 43 46.03 0.12 -5.18
CA PHE A 43 45.30 1.23 -5.81
C PHE A 43 46.05 1.70 -7.05
N LYS A 44 45.33 1.94 -8.16
CA LYS A 44 45.80 2.80 -9.25
C LYS A 44 44.74 3.84 -9.55
N SER A 45 45.21 5.06 -9.81
CA SER A 45 44.38 6.25 -10.01
C SER A 45 43.51 6.12 -11.26
N VAL A 46 42.25 6.52 -11.15
CA VAL A 46 41.36 6.73 -12.28
C VAL A 46 41.65 8.11 -12.87
N ALA A 47 41.97 8.17 -14.17
CA ALA A 47 41.96 9.43 -14.91
C ALA A 47 40.50 9.82 -15.21
N MET A 48 40.19 11.11 -15.12
CA MET A 48 38.82 11.61 -15.30
C MET A 48 38.44 11.70 -16.78
N GLU A 49 37.86 10.63 -17.32
CA GLU A 49 37.00 10.70 -18.51
C GLU A 49 35.53 10.67 -18.09
N ASN A 50 34.71 11.52 -18.71
CA ASN A 50 33.26 11.67 -18.43
C ASN A 50 32.43 10.49 -18.97
N THR A 51 32.74 9.30 -18.46
CA THR A 51 31.98 8.07 -18.73
C THR A 51 30.76 8.01 -17.81
N MET A 52 29.57 7.95 -18.40
CA MET A 52 28.35 7.62 -17.65
C MET A 52 28.59 6.34 -16.85
N VAL A 53 28.52 6.44 -15.52
CA VAL A 53 28.78 5.31 -14.61
C VAL A 53 27.88 4.15 -14.99
N LYS A 54 28.47 3.10 -15.59
CA LYS A 54 27.78 1.85 -15.92
C LYS A 54 27.37 1.16 -14.61
N LYS A 55 26.23 1.58 -14.05
CA LYS A 55 25.58 0.96 -12.89
C LYS A 55 25.51 -0.54 -13.16
N TYR A 56 26.28 -1.33 -12.41
CA TYR A 56 26.53 -2.75 -12.70
C TYR A 56 25.28 -3.57 -12.38
N HIS A 57 24.33 -3.54 -13.30
CA HIS A 57 23.04 -4.18 -13.19
C HIS A 57 23.11 -5.61 -13.71
N ARG A 58 22.51 -6.54 -12.97
CA ARG A 58 22.20 -7.87 -13.48
C ARG A 58 21.29 -7.74 -14.71
N ASP A 59 21.44 -8.69 -15.62
CA ASP A 59 20.49 -9.00 -16.69
C ASP A 59 19.03 -8.81 -16.23
N PRO A 60 18.17 -8.07 -16.98
CA PRO A 60 16.77 -7.84 -16.58
C PRO A 60 16.01 -9.13 -16.29
N GLY A 61 16.27 -10.21 -17.04
CA GLY A 61 15.68 -11.54 -16.83
C GLY A 61 16.10 -12.23 -15.52
N LYS A 62 17.10 -11.70 -14.80
CA LYS A 62 17.61 -12.19 -13.51
C LYS A 62 17.54 -11.13 -12.41
N ARG A 63 16.86 -10.01 -12.66
CA ARG A 63 16.80 -8.86 -11.76
C ARG A 63 15.61 -8.96 -10.81
N VAL A 64 15.85 -8.55 -9.57
CA VAL A 64 14.83 -8.07 -8.64
C VAL A 64 14.90 -6.54 -8.65
N PHE A 65 13.74 -5.91 -8.83
CA PHE A 65 13.56 -4.47 -8.84
C PHE A 65 13.16 -4.01 -7.43
N VAL A 66 13.44 -2.74 -7.10
CA VAL A 66 13.47 -2.24 -5.72
C VAL A 66 12.80 -0.87 -5.66
N ASN A 67 11.66 -0.80 -4.98
CA ASN A 67 10.95 0.46 -4.72
C ASN A 67 11.30 1.00 -3.33
N ARG A 68 11.54 0.13 -2.35
CA ARG A 68 12.02 0.48 -1.01
C ARG A 68 13.17 -0.42 -0.59
N SER A 69 14.18 0.17 0.05
CA SER A 69 15.40 -0.54 0.46
C SER A 69 15.09 -1.68 1.44
N LEU A 70 15.79 -2.82 1.28
CA LEU A 70 15.55 -4.05 2.02
C LEU A 70 16.86 -4.84 2.19
N GLU A 71 17.25 -5.07 3.44
CA GLU A 71 18.36 -5.95 3.80
C GLU A 71 17.83 -7.38 3.96
N LEU A 72 18.23 -8.31 3.09
CA LEU A 72 17.77 -9.71 3.18
C LEU A 72 18.18 -10.37 4.50
N GLU A 73 19.30 -9.95 5.10
CA GLU A 73 19.81 -10.50 6.36
C GLU A 73 18.84 -10.30 7.53
N LYS A 74 18.01 -9.24 7.49
CA LYS A 74 16.98 -8.95 8.49
C LYS A 74 15.70 -9.77 8.31
N ILE A 75 15.52 -10.44 7.17
CA ILE A 75 14.40 -11.36 6.93
C ILE A 75 14.68 -12.69 7.63
N LYS A 76 13.73 -13.14 8.46
CA LYS A 76 13.77 -14.42 9.18
C LYS A 76 12.67 -15.39 8.74
N PHE A 77 11.67 -14.89 8.02
CA PHE A 77 10.57 -15.68 7.45
C PHE A 77 10.33 -15.31 5.99
N PHE A 78 10.37 -16.30 5.08
CA PHE A 78 9.94 -16.18 3.70
C PHE A 78 8.59 -16.87 3.52
N GLY A 79 7.54 -16.09 3.27
CA GLY A 79 6.19 -16.61 3.04
C GLY A 79 5.78 -16.50 1.58
N PHE A 80 5.04 -17.48 1.06
CA PHE A 80 4.65 -17.57 -0.34
C PHE A 80 3.15 -17.81 -0.51
N ASP A 81 2.51 -17.22 -1.53
CA ASP A 81 1.34 -17.84 -2.15
C ASP A 81 1.76 -18.98 -3.11
N MET A 82 0.82 -19.86 -3.44
CA MET A 82 1.00 -20.91 -4.45
C MET A 82 0.65 -20.41 -5.85
N ASP A 83 -0.62 -20.12 -6.10
CA ASP A 83 -1.16 -19.84 -7.43
C ASP A 83 -0.48 -18.58 -8.03
N TYR A 84 -0.08 -18.63 -9.31
CA TYR A 84 0.70 -17.61 -10.04
C TYR A 84 2.04 -17.12 -9.43
N THR A 85 2.38 -17.54 -8.21
CA THR A 85 3.55 -17.10 -7.44
C THR A 85 4.63 -18.18 -7.35
N LEU A 86 4.23 -19.42 -7.07
CA LEU A 86 5.04 -20.64 -7.15
C LEU A 86 4.58 -21.50 -8.35
N ALA A 87 3.27 -21.63 -8.51
CA ALA A 87 2.59 -22.33 -9.60
C ALA A 87 2.20 -21.32 -10.69
N VAL A 88 3.17 -20.89 -11.50
CA VAL A 88 2.89 -20.03 -12.66
C VAL A 88 2.18 -20.85 -13.74
N TYR A 89 0.95 -20.50 -14.07
CA TYR A 89 0.18 -21.16 -15.13
C TYR A 89 0.66 -20.77 -16.53
N LYS A 90 0.52 -21.68 -17.50
CA LYS A 90 0.95 -21.46 -18.88
C LYS A 90 -0.07 -20.63 -19.65
N SER A 91 0.42 -19.55 -20.25
CA SER A 91 -0.34 -18.66 -21.13
C SER A 91 -0.04 -18.96 -22.60
N PRO A 92 -1.06 -19.07 -23.48
CA PRO A 92 -2.48 -18.82 -23.23
C PRO A 92 -3.29 -20.07 -22.84
N GLU A 93 -2.68 -21.25 -22.67
CA GLU A 93 -3.41 -22.52 -22.51
C GLU A 93 -4.37 -22.56 -21.31
N TYR A 94 -4.02 -21.92 -20.21
CA TYR A 94 -4.82 -21.89 -18.99
C TYR A 94 -5.97 -20.89 -19.08
N GLU A 95 -5.74 -19.74 -19.70
CA GLU A 95 -6.77 -18.73 -19.98
C GLU A 95 -7.81 -19.26 -20.97
N ILE A 96 -7.38 -19.96 -22.02
CA ILE A 96 -8.27 -20.66 -22.96
C ILE A 96 -9.15 -21.69 -22.23
N LEU A 97 -8.58 -22.42 -21.25
CA LEU A 97 -9.33 -23.37 -20.43
C LEU A 97 -10.37 -22.66 -19.56
N GLY A 98 -9.99 -21.58 -18.87
CA GLY A 98 -10.90 -20.78 -18.04
C GLY A 98 -12.03 -20.17 -18.86
N PHE A 99 -11.70 -19.45 -19.93
CA PHE A 99 -12.63 -18.79 -20.84
C PHE A 99 -13.72 -19.74 -21.35
N ARG A 100 -13.33 -20.91 -21.87
CA ARG A 100 -14.28 -21.91 -22.37
C ARG A 100 -15.19 -22.46 -21.27
N LEU A 101 -14.65 -22.78 -20.09
CA LEU A 101 -15.45 -23.31 -18.98
C LEU A 101 -16.44 -22.28 -18.43
N VAL A 102 -16.10 -20.99 -18.45
CA VAL A 102 -17.01 -19.91 -18.04
C VAL A 102 -18.13 -19.73 -19.07
N ILE A 103 -17.83 -19.79 -20.38
CA ILE A 103 -18.86 -19.79 -21.44
C ILE A 103 -19.81 -20.98 -21.29
N GLU A 104 -19.27 -22.20 -21.09
CA GLU A 104 -20.07 -23.41 -20.84
C GLU A 104 -20.96 -23.24 -19.60
N ARG A 105 -20.47 -22.56 -18.55
CA ARG A 105 -21.25 -22.24 -17.36
C ARG A 105 -22.34 -21.18 -17.61
N LEU A 106 -22.06 -20.11 -18.37
CA LEU A 106 -23.04 -19.08 -18.74
C LEU A 106 -24.19 -19.66 -19.57
N ILE A 107 -23.88 -20.52 -20.54
CA ILE A 107 -24.90 -21.22 -21.33
C ILE A 107 -25.76 -22.12 -20.43
N SER A 108 -25.16 -22.80 -19.46
CA SER A 108 -25.90 -23.64 -18.49
C SER A 108 -26.85 -22.88 -17.55
N ILE A 109 -26.79 -21.54 -17.50
CA ILE A 109 -27.72 -20.69 -16.75
C ILE A 109 -28.68 -19.88 -17.66
N GLY A 110 -28.58 -20.02 -18.99
CA GLY A 110 -29.54 -19.46 -19.95
C GLY A 110 -28.97 -18.53 -21.02
N TYR A 111 -27.66 -18.25 -21.03
CA TYR A 111 -27.06 -17.46 -22.12
C TYR A 111 -27.05 -18.22 -23.46
N SER A 112 -26.99 -17.48 -24.57
CA SER A 112 -27.07 -18.04 -25.93
C SER A 112 -25.98 -19.10 -26.21
N PRO A 113 -26.33 -20.28 -26.77
CA PRO A 113 -25.36 -21.28 -27.21
C PRO A 113 -24.35 -20.77 -28.25
N GLU A 114 -24.65 -19.66 -28.94
CA GLU A 114 -23.75 -19.01 -29.90
C GLU A 114 -22.43 -18.54 -29.27
N LEU A 115 -22.39 -18.32 -27.94
CA LEU A 115 -21.17 -17.96 -27.22
C LEU A 115 -20.06 -19.03 -27.35
N LEU A 116 -20.38 -20.29 -27.68
CA LEU A 116 -19.39 -21.33 -28.00
C LEU A 116 -18.55 -21.03 -29.25
N GLN A 117 -18.98 -20.07 -30.09
CA GLN A 117 -18.22 -19.63 -31.26
C GLN A 117 -17.09 -18.64 -30.90
N LEU A 118 -17.16 -18.03 -29.71
CA LEU A 118 -16.14 -17.10 -29.23
C LEU A 118 -14.81 -17.83 -29.01
N LYS A 119 -13.72 -17.18 -29.43
CA LYS A 119 -12.35 -17.66 -29.23
C LYS A 119 -11.60 -16.65 -28.37
N TYR A 120 -10.88 -17.14 -27.37
CA TYR A 120 -10.03 -16.33 -26.52
C TYR A 120 -8.90 -15.70 -27.34
N ASP A 121 -8.73 -14.39 -27.23
CA ASP A 121 -7.64 -13.62 -27.81
C ASP A 121 -6.77 -13.08 -26.66
N ASN A 122 -5.49 -13.43 -26.64
CA ASN A 122 -4.54 -13.00 -25.61
C ASN A 122 -3.85 -11.67 -25.93
N THR A 123 -4.18 -11.01 -27.04
CA THR A 123 -3.62 -9.70 -27.46
C THR A 123 -4.48 -8.51 -27.02
N PHE A 124 -5.72 -8.78 -26.59
CA PHE A 124 -6.66 -7.77 -26.09
C PHE A 124 -6.53 -7.50 -24.57
N PRO A 125 -6.70 -8.49 -23.66
CA PRO A 125 -6.86 -8.19 -22.25
C PRO A 125 -5.53 -7.89 -21.56
N ILE A 126 -5.52 -6.91 -20.66
CA ILE A 126 -4.42 -6.66 -19.73
C ILE A 126 -4.94 -6.65 -18.29
N ARG A 127 -4.06 -6.97 -17.34
CA ARG A 127 -4.40 -6.96 -15.90
C ARG A 127 -4.51 -5.53 -15.37
N GLY A 128 -5.29 -5.34 -14.30
CA GLY A 128 -5.46 -4.05 -13.61
C GLY A 128 -6.47 -3.09 -14.25
N LEU A 129 -7.21 -3.51 -15.28
CA LEU A 129 -8.31 -2.74 -15.85
C LEU A 129 -9.47 -2.57 -14.86
N TRP A 130 -10.23 -1.51 -15.04
CA TRP A 130 -11.43 -1.19 -14.29
C TRP A 130 -12.65 -1.48 -15.17
N PHE A 131 -13.59 -2.29 -14.70
CA PHE A 131 -14.89 -2.45 -15.35
C PHE A 131 -15.91 -1.49 -14.71
N ASP A 132 -16.51 -0.63 -15.53
CA ASP A 132 -17.60 0.27 -15.12
C ASP A 132 -18.95 -0.43 -15.28
N ASN A 133 -19.48 -0.93 -14.16
CA ASN A 133 -20.76 -1.61 -14.08
C ASN A 133 -21.95 -0.76 -14.57
N LEU A 134 -21.82 0.57 -14.59
CA LEU A 134 -22.88 1.45 -15.08
C LEU A 134 -22.94 1.47 -16.61
N TYR A 135 -21.79 1.52 -17.29
CA TYR A 135 -21.70 1.80 -18.73
C TYR A 135 -21.10 0.66 -19.57
N GLY A 136 -20.78 -0.50 -18.98
CA GLY A 136 -20.25 -1.66 -19.72
C GLY A 136 -18.83 -1.48 -20.25
N ASN A 137 -18.11 -0.45 -19.78
CA ASN A 137 -16.80 -0.09 -20.32
C ASN A 137 -15.66 -0.75 -19.54
N LEU A 138 -14.65 -1.24 -20.27
CA LEU A 138 -13.33 -1.54 -19.71
C LEU A 138 -12.45 -0.30 -19.82
N LEU A 139 -11.90 0.14 -18.69
CA LEU A 139 -11.13 1.38 -18.54
C LEU A 139 -9.72 1.07 -18.03
N LYS A 140 -8.72 1.59 -18.72
CA LYS A 140 -7.33 1.70 -18.24
C LYS A 140 -7.18 3.09 -17.63
N VAL A 141 -6.91 3.18 -16.33
CA VAL A 141 -6.83 4.47 -15.62
C VAL A 141 -5.46 4.67 -14.93
N ASP A 142 -5.15 5.91 -14.57
CA ASP A 142 -3.98 6.25 -13.74
C ASP A 142 -4.27 6.20 -12.23
N ALA A 143 -3.28 6.58 -11.43
CA ALA A 143 -3.34 6.59 -9.96
C ALA A 143 -4.51 7.43 -9.37
N PHE A 144 -5.04 8.38 -10.14
CA PHE A 144 -6.06 9.34 -9.71
C PHE A 144 -7.45 9.04 -10.30
N GLY A 145 -7.60 7.98 -11.10
CA GLY A 145 -8.86 7.65 -11.77
C GLY A 145 -9.07 8.37 -13.11
N ASN A 146 -8.06 9.05 -13.65
CA ASN A 146 -8.15 9.59 -15.01
C ASN A 146 -8.04 8.45 -16.03
N ILE A 147 -8.89 8.48 -17.05
CA ILE A 147 -8.93 7.49 -18.12
C ILE A 147 -7.76 7.73 -19.09
N LEU A 148 -7.00 6.67 -19.34
CA LEU A 148 -5.88 6.60 -20.29
C LEU A 148 -6.34 6.01 -21.63
N VAL A 149 -7.04 4.89 -21.54
CA VAL A 149 -7.68 4.15 -22.64
C VAL A 149 -9.00 3.61 -22.10
N GLY A 150 -10.02 3.47 -22.93
CA GLY A 150 -11.18 2.68 -22.55
C GLY A 150 -11.98 2.24 -23.76
N VAL A 151 -12.69 1.11 -23.60
CA VAL A 151 -13.43 0.44 -24.66
C VAL A 151 -14.79 -0.05 -24.19
N HIS A 152 -15.77 -0.01 -25.09
CA HIS A 152 -17.09 -0.61 -24.93
C HIS A 152 -17.16 -1.84 -25.83
N GLY A 153 -17.09 -3.03 -25.25
CA GLY A 153 -16.79 -4.23 -26.02
C GLY A 153 -15.43 -4.08 -26.72
N PHE A 154 -15.45 -3.86 -28.04
CA PHE A 154 -14.27 -3.59 -28.86
C PHE A 154 -14.23 -2.16 -29.43
N GLU A 155 -15.23 -1.31 -29.16
CA GLU A 155 -15.30 0.08 -29.63
C GLU A 155 -14.54 1.05 -28.70
N GLN A 156 -13.72 1.96 -29.23
CA GLN A 156 -12.98 2.95 -28.42
C GLN A 156 -13.78 4.25 -28.12
N ALA A 157 -15.03 4.35 -28.60
CA ALA A 157 -15.80 5.60 -28.64
C ALA A 157 -16.56 5.92 -27.33
N ILE A 158 -15.84 6.01 -26.20
CA ILE A 158 -16.44 6.20 -24.86
C ILE A 158 -16.47 7.65 -24.35
N GLU A 159 -15.88 8.62 -25.06
CA GLU A 159 -15.57 9.94 -24.47
C GLU A 159 -16.81 10.75 -24.03
N SER A 160 -17.95 10.57 -24.69
CA SER A 160 -19.23 11.22 -24.34
C SER A 160 -19.79 10.75 -22.99
N LEU A 161 -19.41 9.57 -22.51
CA LEU A 161 -19.84 8.99 -21.23
C LEU A 161 -19.00 9.48 -20.04
N TYR A 162 -17.83 10.10 -20.31
CA TYR A 162 -16.91 10.59 -19.29
C TYR A 162 -16.43 12.01 -19.63
N PRO A 163 -17.25 13.07 -19.44
CA PRO A 163 -16.93 14.43 -19.87
C PRO A 163 -15.58 14.96 -19.35
N ASN A 164 -15.22 14.62 -18.11
CA ASN A 164 -13.94 15.01 -17.49
C ASN A 164 -12.79 13.99 -17.74
N LYS A 165 -13.03 12.94 -18.54
CA LYS A 165 -12.14 11.76 -18.75
C LYS A 165 -11.64 11.16 -17.43
N PHE A 166 -12.55 11.09 -16.44
CA PHE A 166 -12.28 10.72 -15.06
C PHE A 166 -13.38 9.78 -14.55
N ILE A 167 -13.00 8.83 -13.69
CA ILE A 167 -13.92 7.98 -12.94
C ILE A 167 -13.39 7.79 -11.51
N GLN A 168 -14.24 8.04 -10.51
CA GLN A 168 -13.91 7.80 -9.11
C GLN A 168 -13.95 6.29 -8.80
N LEU A 169 -12.96 5.80 -8.04
CA LEU A 169 -12.98 4.43 -7.53
C LEU A 169 -14.09 4.30 -6.47
N SER A 170 -15.12 3.51 -6.78
CA SER A 170 -16.24 3.20 -5.88
C SER A 170 -16.61 1.73 -6.07
N GLU A 171 -16.67 0.96 -4.98
CA GLU A 171 -16.90 -0.49 -5.02
C GLU A 171 -18.28 -0.88 -5.59
N ASP A 172 -19.27 0.04 -5.54
CA ASP A 172 -20.59 -0.13 -6.14
C ASP A 172 -20.62 -0.02 -7.68
N ARG A 173 -19.67 0.71 -8.27
CA ARG A 173 -19.63 1.02 -9.70
C ARG A 173 -18.45 0.36 -10.42
N VAL A 174 -17.28 0.32 -9.79
CA VAL A 174 -16.02 -0.10 -10.40
C VAL A 174 -15.57 -1.43 -9.82
N TYR A 175 -15.34 -2.42 -10.68
CA TYR A 175 -14.57 -3.61 -10.33
C TYR A 175 -13.16 -3.53 -10.92
N VAL A 176 -12.13 -3.91 -10.16
CA VAL A 176 -10.72 -3.83 -10.61
C VAL A 176 -10.11 -5.22 -10.81
N LEU A 177 -9.78 -5.54 -12.06
CA LEU A 177 -9.40 -6.85 -12.59
C LEU A 177 -7.91 -7.16 -12.30
N ASN A 178 -7.56 -7.27 -11.01
CA ASN A 178 -6.18 -7.19 -10.49
C ASN A 178 -5.34 -8.49 -10.49
N THR A 179 -5.92 -9.66 -10.75
CA THR A 179 -5.24 -10.97 -10.73
C THR A 179 -5.13 -11.56 -12.14
N LEU A 180 -4.21 -12.50 -12.36
CA LEU A 180 -4.13 -13.20 -13.65
C LEU A 180 -5.36 -14.09 -13.93
N PHE A 181 -6.06 -14.54 -12.87
CA PHE A 181 -7.38 -15.17 -13.00
C PHE A 181 -8.48 -14.22 -13.54
N ASN A 182 -8.29 -12.89 -13.48
CA ASN A 182 -9.24 -11.94 -14.07
C ASN A 182 -9.04 -11.74 -15.58
N VAL A 183 -7.92 -12.18 -16.18
CA VAL A 183 -7.62 -11.92 -17.61
C VAL A 183 -8.61 -12.64 -18.56
N PRO A 184 -9.03 -13.90 -18.33
CA PRO A 184 -10.05 -14.56 -19.15
C PRO A 184 -11.43 -13.89 -19.08
N GLU A 185 -11.87 -13.47 -17.88
CA GLU A 185 -13.15 -12.77 -17.72
C GLU A 185 -13.09 -11.36 -18.31
N THR A 186 -11.94 -10.67 -18.25
CA THR A 186 -11.72 -9.36 -18.88
C THR A 186 -12.07 -9.39 -20.37
N TYR A 187 -11.54 -10.37 -21.11
CA TYR A 187 -11.87 -10.52 -22.53
C TYR A 187 -13.30 -11.02 -22.74
N LEU A 188 -13.81 -11.92 -21.90
CA LEU A 188 -15.21 -12.39 -21.98
C LEU A 188 -16.23 -11.28 -21.78
N ILE A 189 -15.98 -10.33 -20.88
CA ILE A 189 -16.82 -9.14 -20.67
C ILE A 189 -16.86 -8.30 -21.96
N ALA A 190 -15.72 -8.08 -22.61
CA ALA A 190 -15.68 -7.38 -23.90
C ALA A 190 -16.46 -8.13 -24.99
N CYS A 191 -16.31 -9.46 -25.09
CA CYS A 191 -17.11 -10.30 -25.98
C CYS A 191 -18.61 -10.20 -25.70
N LEU A 192 -19.03 -10.22 -24.43
CA LEU A 192 -20.44 -10.22 -24.03
C LEU A 192 -21.09 -8.86 -24.24
N VAL A 193 -20.43 -7.75 -23.89
CA VAL A 193 -20.89 -6.40 -24.23
C VAL A 193 -21.09 -6.29 -25.74
N ASN A 194 -20.06 -6.66 -26.53
CA ASN A 194 -20.15 -6.61 -27.99
C ASN A 194 -21.25 -7.52 -28.56
N TYR A 195 -21.41 -8.74 -28.04
CA TYR A 195 -22.43 -9.68 -28.50
C TYR A 195 -23.85 -9.21 -28.18
N MET A 196 -24.09 -8.73 -26.95
CA MET A 196 -25.41 -8.27 -26.53
C MET A 196 -25.83 -6.98 -27.24
N ASP A 197 -24.94 -6.00 -27.36
CA ASP A 197 -25.20 -4.74 -28.08
C ASP A 197 -25.54 -4.93 -29.56
N ASN A 198 -25.00 -5.98 -30.19
CA ASN A 198 -25.22 -6.31 -31.61
C ASN A 198 -26.21 -7.47 -31.81
N CYS A 199 -26.89 -7.93 -30.75
CA CYS A 199 -27.80 -9.08 -30.82
C CYS A 199 -29.06 -8.73 -31.63
N PRO A 200 -29.50 -9.55 -32.61
CA PRO A 200 -30.69 -9.25 -33.42
C PRO A 200 -31.96 -9.07 -32.58
N GLY A 201 -32.63 -7.93 -32.75
CA GLY A 201 -33.84 -7.59 -31.98
C GLY A 201 -33.57 -7.01 -30.58
N SER A 202 -32.30 -6.86 -30.20
CA SER A 202 -31.91 -6.06 -29.04
C SER A 202 -31.92 -4.56 -29.33
N SER A 203 -31.85 -3.77 -28.27
CA SER A 203 -31.70 -2.31 -28.28
C SER A 203 -30.75 -1.90 -27.16
N ARG A 204 -29.70 -1.15 -27.53
CA ARG A 204 -28.67 -0.64 -26.60
C ARG A 204 -29.25 0.51 -25.80
N GLU A 205 -29.17 0.41 -24.48
CA GLU A 205 -29.58 1.43 -23.51
C GLU A 205 -28.34 1.99 -22.78
N PRO A 206 -28.39 3.19 -22.19
CA PRO A 206 -27.20 3.79 -21.57
C PRO A 206 -26.53 2.98 -20.45
N SER A 207 -27.22 1.98 -19.87
CA SER A 207 -26.68 1.13 -18.80
C SER A 207 -26.92 -0.38 -18.97
N GLY A 208 -27.25 -0.81 -20.18
CA GLY A 208 -27.48 -2.21 -20.50
C GLY A 208 -28.08 -2.44 -21.87
N VAL A 209 -28.68 -3.60 -22.06
CA VAL A 209 -29.33 -4.00 -23.30
C VAL A 209 -30.77 -4.45 -23.01
N LYS A 210 -31.71 -3.97 -23.83
CA LYS A 210 -33.11 -4.38 -23.80
C LYS A 210 -33.42 -5.30 -24.98
N LEU A 211 -34.00 -6.46 -24.70
CA LEU A 211 -34.37 -7.49 -25.69
C LEU A 211 -35.85 -7.85 -25.49
N GLY A 212 -36.72 -7.28 -26.32
CA GLY A 212 -38.17 -7.34 -26.13
C GLY A 212 -38.59 -6.72 -24.78
N ASP A 213 -39.27 -7.51 -23.95
CA ASP A 213 -39.69 -7.11 -22.59
C ASP A 213 -38.61 -7.33 -21.52
N MET A 214 -37.48 -7.97 -21.86
CA MET A 214 -36.36 -8.19 -20.94
C MET A 214 -35.35 -7.04 -20.98
N TYR A 215 -34.83 -6.65 -19.82
CA TYR A 215 -33.73 -5.71 -19.69
C TYR A 215 -32.59 -6.36 -18.89
N MET A 216 -31.37 -6.27 -19.42
CA MET A 216 -30.15 -6.76 -18.76
C MET A 216 -29.16 -5.62 -18.62
N SER A 217 -28.89 -5.19 -17.39
CA SER A 217 -27.87 -4.17 -17.11
C SER A 217 -26.46 -4.73 -17.30
N TYR A 218 -25.49 -3.86 -17.64
CA TYR A 218 -24.09 -4.27 -17.70
C TYR A 218 -23.58 -4.76 -16.32
N LYS A 219 -24.10 -4.20 -15.20
CA LYS A 219 -23.85 -4.68 -13.83
C LYS A 219 -24.31 -6.13 -13.61
N SER A 220 -25.54 -6.47 -13.99
CA SER A 220 -26.07 -7.84 -13.84
C SER A 220 -25.34 -8.84 -14.74
N MET A 221 -24.99 -8.45 -15.97
CA MET A 221 -24.20 -9.29 -16.88
C MET A 221 -22.80 -9.58 -16.29
N TYR A 222 -22.16 -8.58 -15.69
CA TYR A 222 -20.89 -8.80 -14.99
C TYR A 222 -21.04 -9.67 -13.73
N GLN A 223 -22.13 -9.52 -12.98
CA GLN A 223 -22.43 -10.40 -11.85
C GLN A 223 -22.59 -11.87 -12.28
N ASP A 224 -23.23 -12.15 -13.41
CA ASP A 224 -23.31 -13.50 -13.98
C ASP A 224 -21.95 -14.04 -14.40
N VAL A 225 -21.11 -13.23 -15.08
CA VAL A 225 -19.73 -13.61 -15.43
C VAL A 225 -18.93 -13.95 -14.19
N ARG A 226 -18.96 -13.09 -13.17
CA ARG A 226 -18.23 -13.29 -11.92
C ARG A 226 -18.70 -14.53 -11.17
N ALA A 227 -20.02 -14.73 -11.06
CA ALA A 227 -20.60 -15.94 -10.46
C ALA A 227 -20.26 -17.22 -11.26
N ALA A 228 -20.18 -17.14 -12.59
CA ALA A 228 -19.74 -18.25 -13.43
C ALA A 228 -18.24 -18.55 -13.25
N VAL A 229 -17.38 -17.53 -13.15
CA VAL A 229 -15.94 -17.65 -12.87
C VAL A 229 -15.71 -18.28 -11.50
N ASP A 230 -16.36 -17.79 -10.45
CA ASP A 230 -16.28 -18.37 -9.11
C ASP A 230 -16.81 -19.82 -9.10
N TRP A 231 -17.94 -20.09 -9.77
CA TRP A 231 -18.44 -21.47 -9.90
C TRP A 231 -17.41 -22.39 -10.58
N VAL A 232 -16.77 -21.95 -11.67
CA VAL A 232 -15.75 -22.73 -12.40
C VAL A 232 -14.50 -23.01 -11.53
N HIS A 233 -14.12 -22.10 -10.64
CA HIS A 233 -12.96 -22.27 -9.75
C HIS A 233 -13.25 -23.05 -8.46
N TYR A 234 -14.47 -22.99 -7.92
CA TYR A 234 -14.84 -23.66 -6.66
C TYR A 234 -15.58 -24.99 -6.84
N HIS A 235 -16.45 -25.10 -7.84
CA HIS A 235 -17.36 -26.24 -8.05
C HIS A 235 -17.15 -26.94 -9.40
N GLY A 236 -16.62 -26.22 -10.40
CA GLY A 236 -16.43 -26.70 -11.77
C GLY A 236 -15.15 -27.50 -12.00
N ASP A 237 -15.05 -28.03 -13.21
CA ASP A 237 -14.02 -28.99 -13.61
C ASP A 237 -12.62 -28.39 -13.84
N MET A 238 -12.42 -27.07 -13.72
CA MET A 238 -11.16 -26.41 -14.07
C MET A 238 -9.97 -27.00 -13.31
N LYS A 239 -10.11 -27.19 -11.99
CA LYS A 239 -9.10 -27.82 -11.15
C LYS A 239 -8.86 -29.28 -11.53
N ARG A 240 -9.91 -30.05 -11.84
CA ARG A 240 -9.79 -31.45 -12.28
C ARG A 240 -9.05 -31.58 -13.61
N ILE A 241 -9.42 -30.76 -14.61
CA ILE A 241 -8.78 -30.74 -15.93
C ILE A 241 -7.31 -30.31 -15.83
N THR A 242 -7.02 -29.31 -14.98
CA THR A 242 -5.65 -28.85 -14.71
C THR A 242 -4.79 -29.95 -14.10
N LEU A 243 -5.29 -30.61 -13.04
CA LEU A 243 -4.59 -31.70 -12.36
C LEU A 243 -4.36 -32.92 -13.25
N ASN A 244 -5.24 -33.16 -14.23
CA ASN A 244 -5.10 -34.26 -15.19
C ASN A 244 -4.02 -34.00 -16.27
N ASN A 245 -3.53 -32.77 -16.43
CA ASN A 245 -2.43 -32.46 -17.35
C ASN A 245 -1.62 -31.23 -16.87
N LEU A 246 -0.93 -31.38 -15.74
CA LEU A 246 -0.13 -30.30 -15.14
C LEU A 246 1.00 -29.84 -16.07
N GLU A 247 1.56 -30.71 -16.90
CA GLU A 247 2.59 -30.35 -17.89
C GLU A 247 2.09 -29.39 -18.98
N LYS A 248 0.81 -29.46 -19.36
CA LYS A 248 0.21 -28.48 -20.27
C LYS A 248 -0.08 -27.15 -19.57
N TYR A 249 -0.47 -27.16 -18.29
CA TYR A 249 -1.07 -25.97 -17.65
C TYR A 249 -0.18 -25.25 -16.63
N VAL A 250 0.91 -25.85 -16.13
CA VAL A 250 1.78 -25.26 -15.09
C VAL A 250 3.25 -25.27 -15.53
N HIS A 251 3.98 -24.17 -15.29
CA HIS A 251 5.43 -24.13 -15.48
C HIS A 251 6.14 -24.78 -14.28
N LYS A 252 6.91 -25.85 -14.54
CA LYS A 252 7.83 -26.46 -13.56
C LYS A 252 9.21 -25.83 -13.67
N ASP A 253 9.61 -25.04 -12.68
CA ASP A 253 10.93 -24.38 -12.62
C ASP A 253 11.90 -25.15 -11.71
N PRO A 254 12.98 -25.77 -12.24
CA PRO A 254 13.95 -26.51 -11.44
C PRO A 254 14.76 -25.63 -10.47
N ARG A 255 14.71 -24.30 -10.61
CA ARG A 255 15.33 -23.35 -9.66
C ARG A 255 14.58 -23.29 -8.33
N LEU A 256 13.28 -23.62 -8.30
CA LEU A 256 12.44 -23.39 -7.12
C LEU A 256 12.81 -24.29 -5.92
N PRO A 257 13.04 -25.62 -6.07
CA PRO A 257 13.62 -26.44 -5.01
C PRO A 257 14.95 -25.91 -4.46
N MET A 258 15.79 -25.33 -5.33
CA MET A 258 17.09 -24.77 -4.94
C MET A 258 16.93 -23.49 -4.12
N LEU A 259 15.98 -22.61 -4.49
CA LEU A 259 15.68 -21.38 -3.75
C LEU A 259 15.20 -21.71 -2.32
N LEU A 260 14.17 -22.55 -2.21
CA LEU A 260 13.55 -22.91 -0.93
C LEU A 260 14.53 -23.64 -0.01
N THR A 261 15.38 -24.51 -0.56
CA THR A 261 16.43 -25.19 0.24
C THR A 261 17.46 -24.17 0.75
N ARG A 262 18.01 -23.31 -0.12
CA ARG A 262 19.00 -22.30 0.28
C ARG A 262 18.48 -21.28 1.31
N MET A 263 17.20 -20.91 1.26
CA MET A 263 16.59 -20.05 2.29
C MET A 263 16.69 -20.69 3.68
N ARG A 264 16.37 -21.99 3.79
CA ARG A 264 16.43 -22.75 5.04
C ARG A 264 17.87 -23.04 5.47
N ASP A 265 18.77 -23.31 4.52
CA ASP A 265 20.21 -23.47 4.79
C ASP A 265 20.84 -22.18 5.36
N ASN A 266 20.28 -21.00 5.05
CA ASN A 266 20.68 -19.70 5.61
C ASN A 266 19.93 -19.36 6.92
N GLY A 267 19.24 -20.33 7.53
CA GLY A 267 18.60 -20.19 8.84
C GLY A 267 17.26 -19.44 8.85
N ALA A 268 16.71 -19.09 7.69
CA ALA A 268 15.38 -18.48 7.59
C ALA A 268 14.29 -19.56 7.51
N LYS A 269 13.15 -19.31 8.17
CA LYS A 269 11.98 -20.20 8.08
C LYS A 269 11.20 -19.91 6.81
N THR A 270 10.56 -20.94 6.26
CA THR A 270 9.70 -20.83 5.06
C THR A 270 8.26 -21.18 5.37
N PHE A 271 7.28 -20.51 4.75
CA PHE A 271 5.88 -20.88 4.86
C PHE A 271 5.08 -20.74 3.58
N LEU A 272 4.11 -21.63 3.39
CA LEU A 272 3.08 -21.52 2.36
C LEU A 272 1.80 -20.95 2.99
N LEU A 273 1.21 -19.96 2.33
CA LEU A 273 -0.05 -19.34 2.72
C LEU A 273 -0.87 -19.07 1.46
N THR A 274 -1.83 -19.94 1.17
CA THR A 274 -2.58 -19.90 -0.10
C THR A 274 -4.10 -19.98 0.07
N ASN A 275 -4.83 -19.41 -0.89
CA ASN A 275 -6.29 -19.44 -0.93
C ASN A 275 -6.85 -20.76 -1.49
N SER A 276 -6.04 -21.56 -2.19
CA SER A 276 -6.44 -22.88 -2.65
C SER A 276 -6.45 -23.92 -1.53
N GLY A 277 -7.37 -24.89 -1.62
CA GLY A 277 -7.58 -25.92 -0.59
C GLY A 277 -6.72 -27.17 -0.79
N TYR A 278 -6.46 -27.87 0.33
CA TYR A 278 -5.44 -28.92 0.48
C TYR A 278 -5.25 -29.85 -0.72
N PHE A 279 -6.29 -30.53 -1.22
CA PHE A 279 -6.15 -31.52 -2.30
C PHE A 279 -5.65 -30.95 -3.64
N TYR A 280 -5.89 -29.66 -3.89
CA TYR A 280 -5.36 -28.98 -5.08
C TYR A 280 -3.90 -28.60 -4.83
N THR A 281 -3.64 -27.93 -3.70
CA THR A 281 -2.31 -27.53 -3.24
C THR A 281 -1.33 -28.71 -3.22
N ASP A 282 -1.73 -29.84 -2.63
CA ASP A 282 -0.87 -31.00 -2.45
C ASP A 282 -0.40 -31.58 -3.79
N LYS A 283 -1.31 -31.71 -4.77
CA LYS A 283 -0.96 -32.24 -6.10
C LYS A 283 -0.14 -31.26 -6.94
N VAL A 284 -0.46 -29.96 -6.89
CA VAL A 284 0.32 -28.92 -7.60
C VAL A 284 1.73 -28.81 -7.01
N MET A 285 1.84 -28.77 -5.68
CA MET A 285 3.14 -28.69 -5.01
C MET A 285 3.96 -29.97 -5.14
N THR A 286 3.32 -31.15 -5.17
CA THR A 286 3.99 -32.42 -5.55
C THR A 286 4.57 -32.32 -6.95
N TYR A 287 3.79 -31.87 -7.95
CA TYR A 287 4.28 -31.69 -9.31
C TYR A 287 5.46 -30.72 -9.39
N LEU A 288 5.47 -29.63 -8.61
CA LEU A 288 6.53 -28.63 -8.63
C LEU A 288 7.80 -29.04 -7.87
N LEU A 289 7.68 -29.66 -6.69
CA LEU A 289 8.79 -29.77 -5.71
C LEU A 289 9.17 -31.20 -5.30
N ASP A 290 8.32 -32.21 -5.48
CA ASP A 290 8.66 -33.58 -5.06
C ASP A 290 9.77 -34.17 -5.96
N SER A 291 10.70 -34.84 -5.31
CA SER A 291 11.65 -35.78 -5.91
C SER A 291 11.47 -37.17 -5.29
N GLU A 292 12.14 -38.18 -5.86
CA GLU A 292 12.22 -39.54 -5.33
C GLU A 292 12.64 -39.62 -3.84
N THR A 293 13.30 -38.58 -3.33
CA THR A 293 13.91 -38.54 -2.00
C THR A 293 13.37 -37.45 -1.07
N LYS A 294 12.55 -36.51 -1.56
CA LYS A 294 12.14 -35.33 -0.79
C LYS A 294 10.77 -34.78 -1.23
N SER A 295 9.81 -34.77 -0.31
CA SER A 295 8.47 -34.21 -0.54
C SER A 295 8.40 -32.69 -0.33
N TRP A 296 7.52 -32.01 -1.07
CA TRP A 296 7.26 -30.57 -1.05
C TRP A 296 7.02 -30.03 0.36
N ARG A 297 6.35 -30.82 1.22
CA ARG A 297 6.02 -30.46 2.60
C ARG A 297 7.28 -30.17 3.43
N SER A 298 8.41 -30.80 3.11
CA SER A 298 9.71 -30.59 3.78
C SER A 298 10.46 -29.31 3.39
N TYR A 299 9.97 -28.56 2.39
CA TYR A 299 10.50 -27.26 2.00
C TYR A 299 9.83 -26.08 2.75
N PHE A 300 8.82 -26.37 3.59
CA PHE A 300 8.08 -25.38 4.38
C PHE A 300 8.08 -25.77 5.86
N ASP A 301 8.42 -24.84 6.73
CA ASP A 301 8.31 -25.01 8.18
C ASP A 301 6.84 -24.92 8.64
N PHE A 302 6.01 -24.15 7.92
CA PHE A 302 4.57 -24.00 8.16
C PHE A 302 3.77 -24.01 6.84
N ILE A 303 2.60 -24.66 6.82
CA ILE A 303 1.74 -24.78 5.63
C ILE A 303 0.31 -24.38 6.00
N VAL A 304 -0.21 -23.35 5.37
CA VAL A 304 -1.59 -22.85 5.54
C VAL A 304 -2.30 -22.81 4.19
N VAL A 305 -3.40 -23.58 4.08
CA VAL A 305 -4.33 -23.60 2.94
C VAL A 305 -5.63 -22.88 3.30
N ASP A 306 -6.53 -22.71 2.33
CA ASP A 306 -7.87 -22.12 2.54
C ASP A 306 -7.80 -20.76 3.29
N ALA A 307 -6.74 -19.97 3.05
CA ALA A 307 -6.41 -18.79 3.85
C ALA A 307 -7.47 -17.69 3.77
N ASN A 308 -8.18 -17.59 2.64
CA ASN A 308 -9.17 -16.54 2.36
C ASN A 308 -8.59 -15.11 2.44
N LYS A 309 -7.39 -14.89 1.90
CA LYS A 309 -6.83 -13.54 1.65
C LYS A 309 -7.77 -12.78 0.69
N PRO A 310 -8.09 -11.49 0.93
CA PRO A 310 -7.45 -10.57 1.88
C PRO A 310 -7.89 -10.70 3.35
N LEU A 311 -8.99 -11.39 3.66
CA LEU A 311 -9.58 -11.44 5.01
C LEU A 311 -8.56 -11.89 6.07
N TRP A 312 -7.69 -12.84 5.72
CA TRP A 312 -6.58 -13.34 6.56
C TRP A 312 -5.66 -12.25 7.15
N PHE A 313 -5.46 -11.14 6.43
CA PHE A 313 -4.63 -10.02 6.92
C PHE A 313 -5.39 -9.09 7.88
N ALA A 314 -6.72 -9.09 7.81
CA ALA A 314 -7.62 -8.43 8.75
C ALA A 314 -7.97 -9.38 9.92
N GLU A 315 -9.25 -9.65 10.14
CA GLU A 315 -9.80 -10.55 11.17
C GLU A 315 -9.51 -12.05 10.91
N GLY A 316 -9.48 -12.46 9.64
CA GLY A 316 -9.29 -13.83 9.20
C GLY A 316 -10.46 -14.77 9.52
N THR A 317 -10.16 -16.05 9.71
CA THR A 317 -11.13 -17.12 9.97
C THR A 317 -10.69 -18.01 11.14
N VAL A 318 -11.48 -19.02 11.50
CA VAL A 318 -11.09 -20.00 12.52
C VAL A 318 -9.88 -20.81 12.04
N PHE A 319 -8.74 -20.71 12.73
CA PHE A 319 -7.54 -21.48 12.42
C PHE A 319 -7.73 -22.96 12.79
N ARG A 320 -7.58 -23.87 11.83
CA ARG A 320 -7.81 -25.32 12.01
C ARG A 320 -6.63 -26.15 11.54
N GLN A 321 -6.61 -27.42 11.93
CA GLN A 321 -5.73 -28.43 11.34
C GLN A 321 -6.47 -29.18 10.22
N VAL A 322 -5.81 -29.41 9.09
CA VAL A 322 -6.27 -30.35 8.05
C VAL A 322 -5.93 -31.78 8.47
N ASP A 323 -6.87 -32.71 8.31
CA ASP A 323 -6.54 -34.13 8.32
C ASP A 323 -5.99 -34.55 6.96
N GLN A 324 -4.73 -34.98 6.93
CA GLN A 324 -4.00 -35.17 5.67
C GLN A 324 -4.44 -36.44 4.91
N GLY A 325 -5.21 -37.35 5.54
CA GLY A 325 -5.73 -38.55 4.88
C GLY A 325 -7.10 -38.35 4.21
N THR A 326 -8.01 -37.60 4.86
CA THR A 326 -9.35 -37.30 4.32
C THR A 326 -9.44 -35.94 3.64
N GLY A 327 -8.45 -35.07 3.84
CA GLY A 327 -8.45 -33.67 3.44
C GLY A 327 -9.48 -32.78 4.16
N THR A 328 -10.18 -33.31 5.16
CA THR A 328 -11.21 -32.57 5.91
C THR A 328 -10.60 -31.77 7.05
N LEU A 329 -11.26 -30.66 7.41
CA LEU A 329 -10.83 -29.85 8.56
C LEU A 329 -11.22 -30.54 9.86
N ARG A 330 -10.27 -30.66 10.79
CA ARG A 330 -10.52 -31.21 12.13
C ARG A 330 -11.46 -30.28 12.93
N ILE A 331 -12.18 -30.87 13.88
CA ILE A 331 -13.18 -30.16 14.69
C ILE A 331 -12.46 -29.33 15.78
N GLY A 332 -12.89 -28.09 15.95
CA GLY A 332 -12.30 -27.13 16.89
C GLY A 332 -11.19 -26.26 16.30
N SER A 333 -10.78 -25.24 17.07
CA SER A 333 -9.69 -24.34 16.73
C SER A 333 -8.34 -24.96 17.12
N HIS A 334 -7.31 -24.84 16.27
CA HIS A 334 -5.97 -25.29 16.62
C HIS A 334 -5.26 -24.25 17.52
N LEU A 335 -5.08 -24.60 18.79
CA LEU A 335 -4.44 -23.75 19.82
C LEU A 335 -3.00 -24.17 20.17
N GLY A 336 -2.50 -25.27 19.60
CA GLY A 336 -1.17 -25.80 19.90
C GLY A 336 -0.04 -25.15 19.09
N PRO A 337 1.24 -25.47 19.38
CA PRO A 337 2.34 -25.09 18.50
C PRO A 337 2.16 -25.67 17.10
N LEU A 338 2.68 -24.98 16.08
CA LEU A 338 2.73 -25.52 14.72
C LEU A 338 3.79 -26.63 14.63
N ARG A 339 3.52 -27.69 13.86
CA ARG A 339 4.38 -28.87 13.73
C ARG A 339 4.88 -29.05 12.29
N PRO A 340 6.14 -29.46 12.06
CA PRO A 340 6.63 -29.79 10.72
C PRO A 340 5.78 -30.87 10.03
N ASN A 341 5.64 -30.78 8.71
CA ASN A 341 4.80 -31.67 7.88
C ASN A 341 3.32 -31.75 8.32
N GLN A 342 2.83 -30.77 9.10
CA GLN A 342 1.42 -30.65 9.49
C GLN A 342 0.81 -29.46 8.76
N ILE A 343 -0.40 -29.65 8.23
CA ILE A 343 -1.09 -28.68 7.38
C ILE A 343 -2.25 -28.06 8.15
N TYR A 344 -2.40 -26.75 8.01
CA TYR A 344 -3.38 -25.92 8.69
C TYR A 344 -4.27 -25.20 7.68
N ALA A 345 -5.44 -24.75 8.11
CA ALA A 345 -6.41 -24.06 7.27
C ALA A 345 -6.91 -22.76 7.90
N GLY A 346 -7.11 -21.74 7.07
CA GLY A 346 -7.66 -20.46 7.47
C GLY A 346 -6.82 -19.71 8.50
N GLY A 347 -7.46 -19.20 9.55
CA GLY A 347 -6.82 -18.40 10.60
C GLY A 347 -6.67 -16.93 10.22
N SER A 348 -5.76 -16.24 10.90
CA SER A 348 -5.37 -14.87 10.58
C SER A 348 -3.87 -14.67 10.74
N SER A 349 -3.36 -13.66 10.06
CA SER A 349 -1.99 -13.15 10.17
C SER A 349 -1.53 -12.91 11.61
N GLU A 350 -2.44 -12.50 12.49
CA GLU A 350 -2.13 -12.26 13.90
C GLU A 350 -1.97 -13.56 14.69
N VAL A 351 -2.91 -14.50 14.53
CA VAL A 351 -2.83 -15.83 15.17
C VAL A 351 -1.59 -16.57 14.68
N PHE A 352 -1.31 -16.53 13.38
CA PHE A 352 -0.12 -17.12 12.79
C PHE A 352 1.17 -16.49 13.36
N SER A 353 1.28 -15.16 13.34
CA SER A 353 2.48 -14.45 13.86
C SER A 353 2.74 -14.75 15.33
N LYS A 354 1.68 -14.81 16.16
CA LYS A 354 1.74 -15.22 17.57
C LYS A 354 2.20 -16.67 17.75
N LEU A 355 1.76 -17.60 16.89
CA LEU A 355 2.14 -19.02 16.97
C LEU A 355 3.56 -19.32 16.46
N VAL A 356 4.09 -18.56 15.49
CA VAL A 356 5.43 -18.79 14.90
C VAL A 356 6.53 -17.89 15.46
N GLY A 357 6.16 -16.84 16.20
CA GLY A 357 7.07 -15.84 16.75
C GLY A 357 7.60 -14.83 15.71
N ALA A 358 6.83 -14.52 14.67
CA ALA A 358 7.23 -13.58 13.62
C ALA A 358 6.84 -12.13 13.96
N ARG A 359 7.74 -11.18 13.73
CA ARG A 359 7.45 -9.73 13.79
C ARG A 359 7.44 -9.16 12.38
N GLY A 360 6.58 -8.17 12.11
CA GLY A 360 6.22 -7.78 10.73
C GLY A 360 7.41 -7.50 9.80
N ARG A 361 8.35 -6.65 10.22
CA ARG A 361 9.53 -6.29 9.41
C ARG A 361 10.55 -7.42 9.22
N GLU A 362 10.41 -8.58 9.91
CA GLU A 362 11.21 -9.80 9.74
C GLU A 362 10.61 -10.78 8.72
N VAL A 363 9.39 -10.53 8.23
CA VAL A 363 8.70 -11.35 7.22
C VAL A 363 8.84 -10.71 5.84
N LEU A 364 9.28 -11.48 4.85
CA LEU A 364 9.09 -11.16 3.43
C LEU A 364 7.99 -12.08 2.88
N TYR A 365 6.86 -11.48 2.46
CA TYR A 365 5.79 -12.21 1.78
C TYR A 365 5.86 -12.01 0.27
N LEU A 366 5.79 -13.11 -0.46
CA LEU A 366 5.84 -13.20 -1.92
C LEU A 366 4.45 -13.60 -2.44
N GLY A 367 3.90 -12.82 -3.37
CA GLY A 367 2.59 -13.03 -4.00
C GLY A 367 2.43 -12.23 -5.28
N ASP A 368 1.46 -12.56 -6.15
CA ASP A 368 1.14 -11.81 -7.38
C ASP A 368 -0.07 -10.89 -7.22
N HIS A 369 -0.91 -11.10 -6.19
CA HIS A 369 -2.11 -10.32 -5.98
C HIS A 369 -1.79 -9.01 -5.26
N ILE A 370 -1.60 -7.94 -6.05
CA ILE A 370 -1.23 -6.59 -5.56
C ILE A 370 -2.08 -6.08 -4.39
N PHE A 371 -3.39 -6.38 -4.37
CA PHE A 371 -4.28 -6.02 -3.27
C PHE A 371 -4.25 -7.04 -2.13
N GLY A 372 -4.50 -8.32 -2.44
CA GLY A 372 -4.67 -9.38 -1.45
C GLY A 372 -3.41 -9.72 -0.67
N ASP A 373 -2.27 -9.78 -1.35
CA ASP A 373 -0.98 -10.21 -0.78
C ASP A 373 -0.13 -9.04 -0.34
N VAL A 374 -0.04 -8.00 -1.18
CA VAL A 374 0.95 -6.94 -1.03
C VAL A 374 0.38 -5.76 -0.25
N LEU A 375 -0.68 -5.10 -0.74
CA LEU A 375 -1.27 -3.93 -0.06
C LEU A 375 -1.75 -4.27 1.36
N ARG A 376 -2.50 -5.38 1.52
CA ARG A 376 -3.10 -5.75 2.81
C ARG A 376 -2.09 -6.26 3.83
N SER A 377 -1.06 -7.01 3.44
CA SER A 377 0.02 -7.39 4.38
C SER A 377 0.90 -6.21 4.79
N LYS A 378 1.16 -5.29 3.85
CA LYS A 378 1.91 -4.05 4.09
C LYS A 378 1.18 -3.15 5.08
N LYS A 379 -0.06 -2.72 4.76
CA LYS A 379 -0.85 -1.81 5.61
C LYS A 379 -1.33 -2.45 6.92
N GLY A 380 -1.71 -3.72 6.90
CA GLY A 380 -2.32 -4.37 8.06
C GLY A 380 -1.32 -4.85 9.12
N ARG A 381 -0.11 -5.25 8.71
CA ARG A 381 0.84 -5.98 9.60
C ARG A 381 2.31 -5.55 9.45
N GLY A 382 2.62 -4.53 8.63
CA GLY A 382 3.98 -4.02 8.44
C GLY A 382 4.95 -5.03 7.80
N TRP A 383 4.42 -6.02 7.06
CA TRP A 383 5.24 -7.05 6.40
C TRP A 383 6.09 -6.44 5.27
N ARG A 384 7.25 -7.04 4.99
CA ARG A 384 8.01 -6.73 3.77
C ARG A 384 7.37 -7.48 2.59
N THR A 385 7.34 -6.85 1.41
CA THR A 385 6.55 -7.33 0.28
C THR A 385 7.39 -7.54 -0.98
N PHE A 386 7.17 -8.67 -1.65
CA PHE A 386 7.70 -8.97 -2.97
C PHE A 386 6.54 -9.29 -3.92
N LEU A 387 6.35 -8.47 -4.95
CA LEU A 387 5.34 -8.72 -5.97
C LEU A 387 5.90 -9.58 -7.10
N VAL A 388 5.23 -10.68 -7.42
CA VAL A 388 5.47 -11.47 -8.63
C VAL A 388 4.58 -10.91 -9.77
N VAL A 389 5.19 -10.58 -10.90
CA VAL A 389 4.49 -10.05 -12.09
C VAL A 389 4.94 -10.84 -13.32
N PRO A 390 4.37 -12.02 -13.61
CA PRO A 390 4.81 -12.88 -14.70
C PRO A 390 4.89 -12.17 -16.06
N GLU A 391 3.99 -11.21 -16.30
CA GLU A 391 3.93 -10.38 -17.53
C GLU A 391 5.21 -9.54 -17.75
N LEU A 392 5.97 -9.28 -16.67
CA LEU A 392 7.16 -8.43 -16.69
C LEU A 392 8.26 -8.96 -17.63
N VAL A 393 8.26 -10.24 -17.99
CA VAL A 393 9.19 -10.78 -19.00
C VAL A 393 8.95 -10.13 -20.37
N GLN A 394 7.69 -10.09 -20.83
CA GLN A 394 7.32 -9.53 -22.12
C GLN A 394 7.40 -8.00 -22.09
N GLU A 395 6.94 -7.37 -20.99
CA GLU A 395 7.08 -5.93 -20.77
C GLU A 395 8.54 -5.46 -20.88
N LEU A 396 9.49 -6.17 -20.24
CA LEU A 396 10.92 -5.85 -20.33
C LEU A 396 11.46 -6.05 -21.76
N HIS A 397 11.01 -7.09 -22.47
CA HIS A 397 11.43 -7.33 -23.85
C HIS A 397 11.01 -6.15 -24.76
N VAL A 398 9.72 -5.83 -24.81
CA VAL A 398 9.17 -4.72 -25.61
C VAL A 398 9.78 -3.38 -25.18
N TRP A 399 9.94 -3.12 -23.88
CA TRP A 399 10.57 -1.90 -23.36
C TRP A 399 12.03 -1.75 -23.82
N THR A 400 12.79 -2.84 -23.92
CA THR A 400 14.18 -2.77 -24.41
C THR A 400 14.28 -2.60 -25.93
N GLU A 401 13.40 -3.25 -26.70
CA GLU A 401 13.36 -3.15 -28.16
C GLU A 401 12.84 -1.77 -28.62
N ARG A 402 11.71 -1.32 -28.05
CA ARG A 402 10.98 -0.13 -28.47
C ARG A 402 11.37 1.15 -27.70
N ARG A 403 12.48 1.11 -26.96
CA ARG A 403 13.01 2.23 -26.17
C ARG A 403 13.11 3.55 -26.96
N GLY A 404 13.38 3.48 -28.27
CA GLY A 404 13.42 4.66 -29.14
C GLY A 404 12.12 5.47 -29.19
N LEU A 405 10.96 4.81 -29.08
CA LEU A 405 9.66 5.49 -29.03
C LEU A 405 9.48 6.25 -27.72
N PHE A 406 9.86 5.65 -26.59
CA PHE A 406 9.82 6.33 -25.29
C PHE A 406 10.78 7.55 -25.27
N THR A 407 12.00 7.41 -25.80
CA THR A 407 12.93 8.55 -25.94
C THR A 407 12.38 9.65 -26.86
N ARG A 408 11.70 9.29 -27.96
CA ARG A 408 11.02 10.25 -28.84
C ARG A 408 9.88 10.97 -28.11
N LEU A 409 9.12 10.27 -27.28
CA LEU A 409 8.05 10.88 -26.47
C LEU A 409 8.61 11.85 -25.42
N GLN A 410 9.67 11.47 -24.69
CA GLN A 410 10.36 12.37 -23.76
C GLN A 410 10.90 13.63 -24.47
N ASN A 411 11.43 13.51 -25.68
CA ASN A 411 11.90 14.66 -26.46
C ASN A 411 10.75 15.59 -26.89
N LEU A 412 9.52 15.06 -27.07
CA LEU A 412 8.32 15.86 -27.35
C LEU A 412 7.78 16.53 -26.08
N ASP A 413 7.80 15.85 -24.93
CA ASP A 413 7.49 16.45 -23.62
C ASP A 413 8.43 17.63 -23.32
N ILE A 414 9.73 17.50 -23.61
CA ILE A 414 10.73 18.57 -23.45
C ILE A 414 10.45 19.75 -24.41
N GLN A 415 10.10 19.49 -25.67
CA GLN A 415 9.73 20.54 -26.63
C GLN A 415 8.46 21.28 -26.21
N LEU A 416 7.46 20.56 -25.68
CA LEU A 416 6.24 21.14 -25.13
C LEU A 416 6.56 22.05 -23.93
N GLY A 417 7.41 21.60 -23.00
CA GLY A 417 7.88 22.42 -21.88
C GLY A 417 8.66 23.67 -22.34
N ALA A 418 9.54 23.53 -23.33
CA ALA A 418 10.31 24.64 -23.89
C ALA A 418 9.44 25.73 -24.52
N ALA A 419 8.30 25.36 -25.14
CA ALA A 419 7.35 26.31 -25.71
C ALA A 419 6.68 27.24 -24.68
N PHE A 420 6.59 26.82 -23.41
CA PHE A 420 6.01 27.61 -22.32
C PHE A 420 7.06 28.17 -21.33
N LYS A 421 8.31 27.71 -21.36
CA LYS A 421 9.34 27.98 -20.33
C LYS A 421 9.51 29.45 -19.94
N ASN A 422 9.45 30.35 -20.92
CA ASN A 422 9.71 31.79 -20.74
C ASN A 422 8.42 32.64 -20.74
N MET A 423 7.25 32.02 -20.54
CA MET A 423 5.95 32.71 -20.50
C MET A 423 5.55 33.03 -19.05
N ASP A 424 4.80 34.12 -18.89
CA ASP A 424 4.37 34.66 -17.60
C ASP A 424 2.85 34.95 -17.59
N SER A 425 2.36 35.58 -16.52
CA SER A 425 0.96 36.00 -16.39
C SER A 425 0.56 37.19 -17.27
N SER A 426 1.50 37.85 -17.96
CA SER A 426 1.25 38.92 -18.92
C SER A 426 1.19 38.43 -20.38
N SER A 427 1.51 37.16 -20.62
CA SER A 427 1.69 36.58 -21.95
C SER A 427 0.35 36.28 -22.67
N GLU A 428 -0.14 37.25 -23.44
CA GLU A 428 -1.42 37.14 -24.18
C GLU A 428 -1.42 36.10 -25.33
N ILE A 429 -0.27 35.91 -25.98
CA ILE A 429 -0.14 35.05 -27.17
C ILE A 429 0.21 33.61 -26.76
N ARG A 430 -0.66 32.66 -27.07
CA ARG A 430 -0.43 31.22 -26.80
C ARG A 430 0.40 30.57 -27.91
N PRO A 431 1.41 29.74 -27.61
CA PRO A 431 2.16 29.01 -28.62
C PRO A 431 1.30 27.95 -29.30
N ASP A 432 1.51 27.72 -30.60
CA ASP A 432 0.86 26.62 -31.31
C ASP A 432 1.56 25.30 -31.01
N ILE A 433 0.83 24.39 -30.37
CA ILE A 433 1.31 23.08 -29.93
C ILE A 433 0.58 21.93 -30.63
N ARG A 434 -0.17 22.20 -31.71
CA ARG A 434 -0.98 21.18 -32.43
C ARG A 434 -0.12 20.03 -32.96
N GLU A 435 0.93 20.33 -33.73
CA GLU A 435 1.85 19.34 -34.30
C GLU A 435 2.57 18.52 -33.22
N ILE A 436 2.98 19.16 -32.12
CA ILE A 436 3.59 18.49 -30.97
C ILE A 436 2.59 17.52 -30.34
N ARG A 437 1.35 17.95 -30.06
CA ARG A 437 0.29 17.10 -29.47
C ARG A 437 -0.19 16.00 -30.40
N GLU A 438 -0.09 16.17 -31.72
CA GLU A 438 -0.38 15.13 -32.71
C GLU A 438 0.75 14.10 -32.77
N SER A 439 2.00 14.56 -32.78
CA SER A 439 3.18 13.70 -32.67
C SER A 439 3.19 12.90 -31.37
N MET A 440 2.86 13.51 -30.22
CA MET A 440 2.77 12.82 -28.93
C MET A 440 1.69 11.75 -28.91
N ARG A 441 0.50 12.03 -29.49
CA ARG A 441 -0.59 11.04 -29.63
C ARG A 441 -0.19 9.89 -30.54
N SER A 442 0.43 10.18 -31.68
CA SER A 442 0.92 9.18 -32.64
C SER A 442 1.99 8.27 -32.00
N VAL A 443 3.01 8.83 -31.35
CA VAL A 443 4.07 8.05 -30.69
C VAL A 443 3.55 7.28 -29.47
N THR A 444 2.60 7.84 -28.73
CA THR A 444 1.93 7.12 -27.62
C THR A 444 1.17 5.90 -28.15
N HIS A 445 0.39 6.06 -29.22
CA HIS A 445 -0.35 4.95 -29.83
C HIS A 445 0.61 3.90 -30.41
N GLU A 446 1.64 4.29 -31.16
CA GLU A 446 2.66 3.38 -31.69
C GLU A 446 3.37 2.58 -30.58
N MET A 447 3.70 3.25 -29.47
CA MET A 447 4.36 2.60 -28.33
C MET A 447 3.42 1.66 -27.57
N ASP A 448 2.16 2.04 -27.35
CA ASP A 448 1.19 1.21 -26.65
C ASP A 448 0.82 -0.03 -27.50
N MET A 449 0.57 0.12 -28.81
CA MET A 449 0.26 -1.01 -29.71
C MET A 449 1.38 -2.07 -29.77
N ALA A 450 2.63 -1.72 -29.43
CA ALA A 450 3.73 -2.68 -29.34
C ALA A 450 3.61 -3.68 -28.17
N TYR A 451 2.72 -3.43 -27.19
CA TYR A 451 2.43 -4.36 -26.08
C TYR A 451 1.14 -5.16 -26.30
N GLY A 452 0.14 -4.59 -27.00
CA GLY A 452 -1.19 -5.16 -27.22
C GLY A 452 -2.25 -4.07 -27.39
N MET A 453 -3.51 -4.45 -27.62
CA MET A 453 -4.57 -3.47 -27.94
C MET A 453 -4.82 -2.44 -26.83
N LEU A 454 -4.60 -2.83 -25.56
CA LEU A 454 -4.76 -1.95 -24.40
C LEU A 454 -3.41 -1.43 -23.84
N GLY A 455 -2.29 -1.67 -24.54
CA GLY A 455 -0.96 -1.18 -24.18
C GLY A 455 -0.33 -1.82 -22.93
N SER A 456 0.82 -1.30 -22.49
CA SER A 456 1.57 -1.81 -21.33
C SER A 456 0.73 -1.86 -20.04
N LEU A 457 0.91 -2.91 -19.24
CA LEU A 457 0.40 -3.06 -17.88
C LEU A 457 0.76 -1.85 -16.98
N PHE A 458 1.92 -1.24 -17.22
CA PHE A 458 2.48 -0.20 -16.36
C PHE A 458 2.21 1.24 -16.83
N ARG A 459 1.87 1.46 -18.11
CA ARG A 459 1.76 2.81 -18.68
C ARG A 459 0.86 2.90 -19.91
N SER A 460 0.43 4.12 -20.21
CA SER A 460 0.05 4.55 -21.56
C SER A 460 0.86 5.79 -21.90
N GLY A 461 1.73 5.70 -22.91
CA GLY A 461 2.70 6.77 -23.19
C GLY A 461 3.58 7.11 -21.98
N SER A 462 3.63 8.40 -21.62
CA SER A 462 4.35 8.90 -20.45
C SER A 462 3.62 8.66 -19.12
N ARG A 463 2.30 8.37 -19.13
CA ARG A 463 1.46 8.25 -17.92
C ARG A 463 1.49 6.83 -17.34
N GLN A 464 1.71 6.70 -16.03
CA GLN A 464 1.62 5.44 -15.29
C GLN A 464 0.16 4.96 -15.14
N THR A 465 -0.05 3.65 -15.08
CA THR A 465 -1.35 3.07 -14.70
C THR A 465 -1.58 3.07 -13.20
N PHE A 466 -2.83 2.93 -12.78
CA PHE A 466 -3.23 2.64 -11.41
C PHE A 466 -2.44 1.44 -10.85
N PHE A 467 -2.33 0.35 -11.61
CA PHE A 467 -1.54 -0.83 -11.23
C PHE A 467 -0.07 -0.47 -10.95
N ALA A 468 0.61 0.25 -11.85
CA ALA A 468 2.00 0.70 -11.62
C ALA A 468 2.14 1.50 -10.33
N SER A 469 1.21 2.43 -10.07
CA SER A 469 1.23 3.24 -8.84
C SER A 469 1.06 2.39 -7.57
N GLN A 470 0.29 1.29 -7.63
CA GLN A 470 0.16 0.33 -6.53
C GLN A 470 1.43 -0.50 -6.35
N VAL A 471 2.06 -0.97 -7.44
CA VAL A 471 3.36 -1.68 -7.37
C VAL A 471 4.40 -0.79 -6.69
N GLU A 472 4.56 0.44 -7.17
CA GLU A 472 5.50 1.42 -6.63
C GLU A 472 5.23 1.72 -5.15
N ARG A 473 3.97 1.99 -4.78
CA ARG A 473 3.57 2.36 -3.40
C ARG A 473 3.63 1.20 -2.40
N TYR A 474 3.29 -0.04 -2.80
CA TYR A 474 3.06 -1.14 -1.84
C TYR A 474 4.03 -2.33 -1.96
N ALA A 475 4.60 -2.63 -3.13
CA ALA A 475 5.59 -3.70 -3.30
C ALA A 475 7.00 -3.16 -3.00
N ASP A 476 7.65 -3.58 -1.91
CA ASP A 476 9.02 -3.13 -1.59
C ASP A 476 10.02 -3.62 -2.65
N LEU A 477 9.84 -4.87 -3.09
CA LEU A 477 10.54 -5.53 -4.17
C LEU A 477 9.54 -6.04 -5.22
N TYR A 478 9.96 -6.18 -6.48
CA TYR A 478 9.18 -6.90 -7.49
C TYR A 478 10.06 -7.58 -8.54
N ALA A 479 9.56 -8.64 -9.17
CA ALA A 479 10.20 -9.34 -10.28
C ALA A 479 9.19 -10.18 -11.08
N HIS A 480 9.61 -10.75 -12.21
CA HIS A 480 8.76 -11.69 -12.96
C HIS A 480 8.56 -13.04 -12.25
N SER A 481 9.48 -13.40 -11.34
CA SER A 481 9.46 -14.66 -10.60
C SER A 481 10.17 -14.52 -9.26
N CYS A 482 9.65 -15.19 -8.24
CA CYS A 482 10.32 -15.37 -6.94
C CYS A 482 11.72 -15.99 -7.08
N CYS A 483 11.94 -16.83 -8.11
CA CYS A 483 13.24 -17.45 -8.43
C CYS A 483 14.35 -16.43 -8.73
N ASN A 484 14.03 -15.16 -9.03
CA ASN A 484 15.06 -14.13 -9.25
C ASN A 484 15.85 -13.81 -7.97
N LEU A 485 15.33 -14.12 -6.77
CA LEU A 485 16.10 -14.04 -5.51
C LEU A 485 17.31 -14.98 -5.50
N LEU A 486 17.31 -16.08 -6.27
CA LEU A 486 18.41 -17.05 -6.33
C LEU A 486 19.73 -16.44 -6.85
N TYR A 487 19.65 -15.30 -7.53
CA TYR A 487 20.80 -14.56 -8.08
C TYR A 487 21.40 -13.54 -7.09
N TYR A 488 20.94 -13.53 -5.84
CA TYR A 488 21.37 -12.63 -4.77
C TYR A 488 21.78 -13.44 -3.52
N PRO A 489 22.84 -13.04 -2.79
CA PRO A 489 23.14 -13.65 -1.49
C PRO A 489 22.09 -13.24 -0.45
N PHE A 490 21.85 -14.05 0.58
CA PHE A 490 20.88 -13.73 1.63
C PHE A 490 21.32 -12.61 2.59
N PHE A 491 22.54 -12.11 2.46
CA PHE A 491 23.00 -10.85 3.08
C PHE A 491 22.90 -9.63 2.14
N TYR A 492 22.25 -9.74 0.98
CA TYR A 492 22.18 -8.63 0.03
C TYR A 492 21.33 -7.46 0.53
N PHE A 493 21.86 -6.26 0.40
CA PHE A 493 21.12 -5.01 0.62
C PHE A 493 20.55 -4.50 -0.71
N PHE A 494 19.24 -4.69 -0.90
CA PHE A 494 18.49 -4.00 -1.94
C PHE A 494 18.42 -2.51 -1.60
N ARG A 495 18.86 -1.66 -2.52
CA ARG A 495 18.83 -0.20 -2.38
C ARG A 495 17.90 0.40 -3.42
N ALA A 496 16.87 1.11 -2.96
CA ALA A 496 16.16 2.08 -3.77
C ALA A 496 17.04 3.34 -4.00
N PRO A 497 16.80 4.14 -5.05
CA PRO A 497 17.28 5.52 -5.05
C PRO A 497 16.61 6.32 -3.92
N SER A 498 17.21 7.44 -3.52
CA SER A 498 16.52 8.42 -2.68
C SER A 498 15.33 8.98 -3.45
N MET A 499 14.17 9.06 -2.79
CA MET A 499 13.05 9.87 -3.29
C MET A 499 13.35 11.32 -2.90
N LEU A 500 13.28 12.22 -3.87
CA LEU A 500 13.47 13.66 -3.68
C LEU A 500 12.16 14.36 -4.06
N MET A 501 11.78 15.37 -3.28
CA MET A 501 10.73 16.31 -3.66
C MET A 501 11.17 17.15 -4.86
N PRO A 502 10.24 17.77 -5.62
CA PRO A 502 10.62 18.58 -6.78
C PRO A 502 11.65 19.67 -6.45
N HIS A 503 11.46 20.40 -5.35
CA HIS A 503 12.38 21.46 -4.92
C HIS A 503 13.79 20.95 -4.50
N GLU A 504 13.94 19.66 -4.18
CA GLU A 504 15.23 19.02 -3.87
C GLU A 504 15.93 18.47 -5.13
N SER A 505 15.28 18.53 -6.30
CA SER A 505 15.75 17.89 -7.53
C SER A 505 15.75 18.79 -8.78
N THR A 506 15.06 19.93 -8.75
CA THR A 506 15.08 20.94 -9.82
C THR A 506 15.99 22.15 -9.53
N VAL A 507 16.66 22.18 -8.38
CA VAL A 507 17.62 23.24 -8.01
C VAL A 507 19.04 22.67 -8.14
N GLU A 508 19.81 23.18 -9.09
CA GLU A 508 21.17 22.72 -9.35
C GLU A 508 22.16 23.27 -8.31
N HIS A 509 22.87 22.39 -7.61
CA HIS A 509 23.69 22.74 -6.45
C HIS A 509 24.98 23.55 -6.75
N GLU A 510 25.39 23.69 -8.02
CA GLU A 510 26.72 24.22 -8.36
C GLU A 510 26.73 25.60 -9.05
N GLU A 511 25.61 26.09 -9.62
CA GLU A 511 25.58 27.38 -10.35
C GLU A 511 24.47 28.37 -9.97
N THR A 512 23.56 28.05 -9.03
CA THR A 512 22.60 29.06 -8.54
C THR A 512 23.26 30.03 -7.57
N GLY A 513 23.37 31.31 -7.97
CA GLY A 513 23.61 32.42 -7.05
C GLY A 513 22.50 32.55 -5.98
N PRO A 514 22.61 33.50 -5.03
CA PRO A 514 21.62 33.66 -3.97
C PRO A 514 20.22 33.85 -4.57
N ILE A 515 19.33 32.89 -4.28
CA ILE A 515 17.95 32.89 -4.76
C ILE A 515 17.28 34.17 -4.27
N ASP A 516 16.68 34.93 -5.19
CA ASP A 516 16.09 36.23 -4.89
C ASP A 516 14.77 36.07 -4.11
N PHE A 517 14.89 36.09 -2.79
CA PHE A 517 13.77 36.12 -1.84
C PHE A 517 13.35 37.57 -1.48
N SER A 518 13.63 38.58 -2.31
CA SER A 518 13.32 39.98 -1.99
C SER A 518 11.84 40.19 -1.64
N GLY A 519 11.60 40.57 -0.38
CA GLY A 519 10.28 40.74 0.22
C GLY A 519 9.85 39.64 1.20
N LEU A 520 10.55 38.51 1.27
CA LEU A 520 10.27 37.43 2.22
C LEU A 520 11.38 37.30 3.27
N THR A 521 11.05 37.53 4.53
CA THR A 521 11.91 37.11 5.65
C THR A 521 11.82 35.59 5.81
N PRO A 522 12.93 34.83 5.78
CA PRO A 522 12.91 33.42 6.14
C PRO A 522 12.33 33.22 7.54
N ILE A 523 11.51 32.17 7.73
CA ILE A 523 11.02 31.79 9.06
C ILE A 523 12.18 31.15 9.82
N ASP A 524 12.96 32.00 10.51
CA ASP A 524 14.17 31.58 11.20
C ASP A 524 13.86 30.58 12.34
N ARG A 525 14.46 29.40 12.24
CA ARG A 525 14.43 28.32 13.23
C ARG A 525 15.85 27.99 13.73
N GLY A 526 16.76 28.97 13.68
CA GLY A 526 18.20 28.81 13.79
C GLY A 526 18.68 28.13 15.07
N ARG A 527 19.36 27.00 14.90
CA ARG A 527 20.64 26.78 15.58
C ARG A 527 21.72 27.44 14.71
N ASN A 528 22.44 28.42 15.24
CA ASN A 528 23.59 29.01 14.55
C ASN A 528 24.68 27.94 14.37
N VAL A 529 24.76 27.35 13.16
CA VAL A 529 25.89 26.52 12.77
C VAL A 529 26.99 27.44 12.28
N THR A 530 27.94 27.78 13.16
CA THR A 530 29.21 28.37 12.76
C THR A 530 29.99 27.33 11.95
N ILE A 531 29.93 27.43 10.62
CA ILE A 531 30.77 26.63 9.72
C ILE A 531 32.22 27.08 9.95
N SER A 532 33.03 26.23 10.59
CA SER A 532 34.46 26.48 10.73
C SER A 532 35.17 26.12 9.44
N GLU A 533 35.56 27.13 8.64
CA GLU A 533 36.40 26.93 7.47
C GLU A 533 37.78 26.42 7.92
N SER A 534 38.09 25.15 7.66
CA SER A 534 39.35 24.52 8.10
C SER A 534 39.85 23.46 7.11
N MET A 535 39.84 23.78 5.81
CA MET A 535 40.55 22.98 4.81
C MET A 535 41.00 23.83 3.60
N GLU A 536 41.90 24.78 3.84
CA GLU A 536 42.62 25.46 2.75
C GLU A 536 43.47 24.45 1.96
N GLY A 537 43.43 24.55 0.63
CA GLY A 537 44.19 23.68 -0.26
C GLY A 537 45.65 24.07 -0.37
N LEU A 538 46.52 23.06 -0.51
CA LEU A 538 47.94 23.25 -0.84
C LEU A 538 48.10 24.02 -2.16
N SER A 539 48.60 25.25 -2.09
CA SER A 539 49.11 26.00 -3.24
C SER A 539 50.63 26.17 -3.11
N VAL A 540 51.33 26.25 -4.25
CA VAL A 540 52.79 26.25 -4.33
C VAL A 540 53.24 27.39 -5.25
N GLY A 541 53.97 28.38 -4.73
CA GLY A 541 54.54 29.47 -5.53
C GLY A 541 54.79 30.78 -4.77
N GLU A 542 56.05 31.02 -4.42
CA GLU A 542 56.62 32.30 -3.91
C GLU A 542 56.95 33.29 -5.06
N PRO A 543 57.42 34.55 -4.82
CA PRO A 543 57.16 35.52 -3.72
C PRO A 543 56.96 36.98 -4.26
N MET A 544 57.29 38.01 -3.43
CA MET A 544 57.39 39.48 -3.69
C MET A 544 56.07 40.27 -3.46
N THR A 545 56.01 41.43 -2.76
CA THR A 545 57.04 42.22 -2.05
C THR A 545 56.43 43.06 -0.88
N THR A 546 57.27 43.76 -0.12
CA THR A 546 56.96 44.72 0.99
C THR A 546 56.06 45.91 0.57
N VAL A 547 55.39 46.67 1.46
CA VAL A 547 55.92 47.66 2.45
C VAL A 547 54.86 48.05 3.53
N HIS A 548 55.36 48.62 4.64
CA HIS A 548 54.72 49.34 5.79
C HIS A 548 53.49 50.25 5.51
N HIS A 549 52.71 50.79 6.49
CA HIS A 549 52.95 51.06 7.93
C HIS A 549 51.65 51.22 8.79
N HIS A 550 51.87 51.35 10.12
CA HIS A 550 51.05 51.88 11.24
C HIS A 550 50.02 53.02 10.95
N HIS A 551 49.03 53.36 11.82
CA HIS A 551 49.09 53.53 13.30
C HIS A 551 47.70 53.53 14.04
N HIS A 552 47.69 53.71 15.37
CA HIS A 552 46.50 53.71 16.27
C HIS A 552 45.92 55.11 16.58
N HIS A 553 44.64 55.16 17.02
CA HIS A 553 44.04 55.93 18.15
C HIS A 553 42.48 55.84 18.04
N HIS A 554 41.60 56.00 19.04
CA HIS A 554 41.53 55.80 20.51
C HIS A 554 40.07 56.15 20.95
N HIS A 555 39.64 55.74 22.14
CA HIS A 555 38.36 56.05 22.84
C HIS A 555 38.25 57.54 23.31
N PRO A 556 37.29 58.05 24.17
CA PRO A 556 36.24 57.41 25.03
C PRO A 556 34.86 58.18 25.15
N HIS A 557 34.06 57.82 26.18
CA HIS A 557 33.03 58.64 26.91
C HIS A 557 31.58 58.77 26.37
N HIS A 558 30.53 59.07 27.15
CA HIS A 558 30.10 58.73 28.55
C HIS A 558 28.72 59.42 28.80
N HIS A 559 27.83 58.89 29.68
CA HIS A 559 27.03 59.63 30.71
C HIS A 559 25.85 58.82 31.30
N HIS A 560 25.16 59.40 32.31
CA HIS A 560 24.47 58.74 33.40
C HIS A 560 23.38 59.66 33.98
N LEU A 561 22.22 59.14 34.42
CA LEU A 561 21.28 59.82 35.33
C LEU A 561 20.35 58.81 36.07
N GLN A 562 19.41 59.30 36.88
CA GLN A 562 19.13 58.72 38.22
C GLN A 562 17.65 58.36 38.51
N SER A 563 17.45 57.66 39.64
CA SER A 563 16.26 56.93 40.11
C SER A 563 15.11 57.74 40.71
N CYS A 564 13.90 57.13 40.73
CA CYS A 564 12.89 57.33 41.79
C CYS A 564 12.10 56.03 42.03
N ALA A 565 11.51 55.80 43.21
CA ALA A 565 10.94 54.50 43.61
C ALA A 565 9.70 54.58 44.53
N VAL A 566 8.76 53.62 44.38
CA VAL A 566 7.63 53.29 45.27
C VAL A 566 7.43 51.75 45.24
N MET A 567 6.76 51.16 46.25
CA MET A 567 6.85 49.72 46.59
C MET A 567 5.65 48.83 46.19
N ASN A 568 5.95 47.53 46.04
CA ASN A 568 5.09 46.32 46.11
C ASN A 568 3.98 46.16 45.03
N ASP A 569 3.54 44.94 44.66
CA ASP A 569 3.73 43.61 45.27
C ASP A 569 3.77 42.47 44.20
N SER A 570 3.84 41.21 44.65
CA SER A 570 3.70 39.92 43.95
C SER A 570 4.95 39.28 43.30
N GLU A 571 5.30 38.07 43.76
CA GLU A 571 6.33 37.21 43.18
C GLU A 571 5.80 36.45 41.95
N SER A 572 6.33 36.74 40.76
CA SER A 572 6.15 35.86 39.59
C SER A 572 7.25 34.81 39.51
N LYS A 573 6.90 33.53 39.67
CA LYS A 573 7.86 32.41 39.55
C LYS A 573 8.41 32.33 38.12
N ARG A 574 9.71 32.59 37.94
CA ARG A 574 10.42 32.32 36.69
C ARG A 574 10.38 30.82 36.38
N PHE A 575 9.65 30.42 35.35
CA PHE A 575 9.81 29.11 34.74
C PHE A 575 11.19 29.05 34.05
N THR A 576 12.12 28.30 34.62
CA THR A 576 13.36 27.91 33.94
C THR A 576 12.99 26.96 32.79
N ARG A 577 13.30 27.35 31.55
CA ARG A 577 13.05 26.51 30.38
C ARG A 577 13.81 25.18 30.54
N ALA A 578 13.12 24.05 30.35
CA ALA A 578 13.79 22.76 30.28
C ALA A 578 14.84 22.74 29.16
N GLU A 579 15.93 22.00 29.37
CA GLU A 579 16.97 21.87 28.35
C GLU A 579 16.45 21.06 27.16
N THR A 580 16.78 21.54 25.95
CA THR A 580 16.38 20.87 24.72
C THR A 580 17.32 19.69 24.48
N PRO A 581 16.83 18.45 24.28
CA PRO A 581 17.69 17.28 24.06
C PRO A 581 18.76 17.52 22.98
N THR A 582 20.00 17.21 23.34
CA THR A 582 21.19 17.33 22.48
C THR A 582 21.59 16.02 21.83
N GLU A 583 21.13 14.88 22.37
CA GLU A 583 21.42 13.54 21.85
C GLU A 583 20.32 13.02 20.90
N SER A 584 20.73 12.28 19.86
CA SER A 584 19.86 11.80 18.78
C SER A 584 19.18 10.48 19.14
N THR A 585 18.00 10.53 19.75
CA THR A 585 17.16 9.35 19.99
C THR A 585 16.31 9.02 18.75
N TYR A 586 16.88 8.28 17.80
CA TYR A 586 16.13 7.78 16.63
C TYR A 586 15.06 6.76 17.04
N VAL A 587 13.80 7.16 16.94
CA VAL A 587 12.64 6.26 16.84
C VAL A 587 11.83 6.71 15.61
N HIS A 588 11.54 5.77 14.71
CA HIS A 588 10.63 6.02 13.59
C HIS A 588 9.21 5.64 14.01
N GLU A 589 8.37 6.65 14.24
CA GLU A 589 6.91 6.52 14.28
C GLU A 589 6.32 6.99 12.93
N GLU A 590 5.06 6.66 12.66
CA GLU A 590 4.46 6.65 11.31
C GLU A 590 3.27 7.63 11.20
N GLU A 591 3.05 8.15 9.98
CA GLU A 591 1.83 8.83 9.46
C GLU A 591 1.11 9.90 10.31
N GLU A 592 1.20 11.16 9.87
CA GLU A 592 0.08 12.12 9.95
C GLU A 592 -0.30 12.59 8.53
N ARG A 593 -1.54 13.06 8.38
CA ARG A 593 -2.13 13.61 7.14
C ARG A 593 -2.67 15.01 7.44
N GLU A 594 -2.94 15.80 6.41
CA GLU A 594 -3.97 16.85 6.45
C GLU A 594 -4.57 17.06 5.06
N GLU A 595 -5.75 17.68 5.00
CA GLU A 595 -6.64 17.69 3.84
C GLU A 595 -7.04 19.12 3.42
N ASP A 596 -7.34 19.28 2.12
CA ASP A 596 -8.28 20.19 1.44
C ASP A 596 -8.65 21.60 1.94
N SER A 597 -9.04 22.43 0.96
CA SER A 597 -10.09 23.44 1.11
C SER A 597 -11.00 23.33 -0.13
N CYS A 598 -12.31 23.57 -0.08
CA CYS A 598 -13.02 24.58 0.70
C CYS A 598 -14.31 24.07 1.41
N ASP A 599 -14.85 24.94 2.27
CA ASP A 599 -15.70 24.62 3.43
C ASP A 599 -17.15 24.21 3.14
N MET A 600 -17.55 23.06 3.70
CA MET A 600 -18.89 22.72 4.18
C MET A 600 -18.74 21.84 5.43
N SER A 601 -18.96 22.38 6.63
CA SER A 601 -18.72 21.72 7.92
C SER A 601 -19.59 20.47 8.18
N GLN A 602 -19.15 19.32 7.67
CA GLN A 602 -19.65 18.00 8.03
C GLN A 602 -18.85 17.50 9.23
N HIS A 603 -19.53 17.11 10.32
CA HIS A 603 -18.87 16.57 11.49
C HIS A 603 -19.18 15.08 11.63
N SER A 604 -18.15 14.25 11.54
CA SER A 604 -18.22 12.87 12.01
C SER A 604 -18.36 12.86 13.53
N VAL A 605 -19.16 11.94 14.08
CA VAL A 605 -19.06 11.60 15.50
C VAL A 605 -17.76 10.85 15.74
N GLU A 606 -16.80 11.47 16.43
CA GLU A 606 -15.61 10.77 16.92
C GLU A 606 -15.99 9.86 18.09
N GLY A 607 -16.36 8.62 17.74
CA GLY A 607 -16.51 7.52 18.68
C GLY A 607 -15.15 7.06 19.21
N THR A 608 -14.59 7.79 20.18
CA THR A 608 -13.25 7.52 20.71
C THR A 608 -13.22 6.18 21.47
N ASN A 609 -12.82 5.10 20.77
CA ASN A 609 -12.49 3.80 21.38
C ASN A 609 -11.12 3.81 22.09
N SER A 610 -10.50 4.99 22.26
CA SER A 610 -9.27 5.21 23.01
C SER A 610 -9.46 4.82 24.49
N PRO A 611 -8.49 4.14 25.13
CA PRO A 611 -8.55 3.82 26.55
C PRO A 611 -8.23 5.05 27.42
N MET A 612 -9.18 6.00 27.47
CA MET A 612 -9.12 7.19 28.35
C MET A 612 -9.13 6.82 29.84
N PHE A 613 -9.61 5.61 30.16
CA PHE A 613 -9.52 5.01 31.48
C PHE A 613 -8.23 4.18 31.55
N GLY A 614 -7.30 4.59 32.41
CA GLY A 614 -6.06 3.83 32.60
C GLY A 614 -6.37 2.39 33.00
N SER A 615 -5.71 1.41 32.38
CA SER A 615 -6.03 -0.01 32.57
C SER A 615 -6.05 -0.39 34.05
N PHE A 616 -7.09 -1.08 34.51
CA PHE A 616 -7.23 -1.49 35.91
C PHE A 616 -6.02 -2.33 36.35
N LYS A 617 -5.31 -1.88 37.38
CA LYS A 617 -4.15 -2.56 37.94
C LYS A 617 -4.56 -3.33 39.19
N ARG A 618 -3.90 -4.46 39.46
CA ARG A 618 -4.08 -5.27 40.67
C ARG A 618 -2.71 -5.56 41.27
N ALA A 619 -2.57 -5.41 42.58
CA ALA A 619 -1.31 -5.68 43.26
C ALA A 619 -0.98 -7.18 43.21
N LYS A 620 0.31 -7.53 43.07
CA LYS A 620 0.80 -8.87 43.39
C LYS A 620 1.06 -8.92 44.90
N HIS A 621 0.56 -9.95 45.58
CA HIS A 621 0.92 -10.21 46.97
C HIS A 621 2.04 -11.24 47.01
N VAL A 622 3.10 -10.94 47.75
CA VAL A 622 4.20 -11.87 48.05
C VAL A 622 4.39 -11.88 49.57
N ARG A 623 4.96 -12.95 50.09
CA ARG A 623 5.38 -13.06 51.48
C ARG A 623 6.91 -13.20 51.50
N ILE A 624 7.56 -12.39 52.32
CA ILE A 624 9.02 -12.41 52.51
C ILE A 624 9.28 -12.80 53.96
N ASP A 625 9.75 -14.03 54.15
CA ASP A 625 10.13 -14.59 55.45
C ASP A 625 11.67 -14.52 55.59
N PHE A 626 12.16 -13.64 56.48
CA PHE A 626 13.58 -13.60 56.85
C PHE A 626 13.90 -14.68 57.89
N ASN A 627 15.03 -15.37 57.72
CA ASN A 627 15.49 -16.41 58.65
C ASN A 627 16.55 -15.83 59.59
N ASP A 628 16.30 -15.84 60.91
CA ASP A 628 17.13 -15.16 61.92
C ASP A 628 18.46 -15.91 62.21
N SER A 629 19.43 -15.81 61.29
CA SER A 629 20.81 -16.22 61.54
C SER A 629 21.86 -15.42 60.75
N MET A 630 22.23 -14.26 61.30
CA MET A 630 23.54 -13.58 61.26
C MET A 630 24.44 -13.59 60.00
N THR A 631 25.01 -12.41 59.73
CA THR A 631 26.14 -12.06 58.82
C THR A 631 25.81 -11.64 57.37
N ASN A 632 26.78 -10.96 56.76
CA ASN A 632 26.62 -9.99 55.66
C ASN A 632 26.34 -10.59 54.27
N SER A 633 26.01 -9.70 53.32
CA SER A 633 25.72 -9.91 51.88
C SER A 633 24.43 -10.71 51.61
N ASN A 634 23.36 -10.00 51.24
CA ASN A 634 22.04 -10.62 51.07
C ASN A 634 21.08 -9.95 50.05
N SER A 635 21.60 -9.12 49.13
CA SER A 635 20.84 -8.61 47.95
C SER A 635 20.25 -9.73 47.09
N ASP A 636 20.95 -10.87 47.08
CA ASP A 636 20.73 -11.93 46.11
C ASP A 636 19.60 -12.88 46.54
N SER A 637 19.26 -12.95 47.84
CA SER A 637 18.15 -13.81 48.31
C SER A 637 16.79 -13.26 47.91
N ILE A 638 16.55 -11.97 48.15
CA ILE A 638 15.26 -11.31 47.85
C ILE A 638 14.99 -11.31 46.35
N GLN A 639 16.01 -11.08 45.51
CA GLN A 639 15.87 -11.20 44.05
C GLN A 639 15.55 -12.63 43.61
N ASN A 640 16.17 -13.66 44.21
CA ASN A 640 15.86 -15.06 43.91
C ASN A 640 14.42 -15.45 44.31
N ASP A 641 13.91 -14.96 45.44
CA ASP A 641 12.52 -15.22 45.84
C ASP A 641 11.50 -14.44 45.00
N LEU A 642 11.78 -13.20 44.61
CA LEU A 642 10.95 -12.46 43.65
C LEU A 642 10.92 -13.13 42.26
N ALA A 643 12.05 -13.68 41.81
CA ALA A 643 12.14 -14.45 40.56
C ALA A 643 11.27 -15.72 40.58
N ARG A 644 11.15 -16.41 41.72
CA ARG A 644 10.23 -17.57 41.89
C ARG A 644 8.76 -17.22 41.64
N TYR A 645 8.35 -15.98 41.88
CA TYR A 645 7.01 -15.45 41.58
C TYR A 645 6.89 -14.73 40.22
N GLY A 646 7.91 -14.83 39.37
CA GLY A 646 7.95 -14.18 38.06
C GLY A 646 7.91 -12.65 38.19
N ILE A 647 8.74 -12.10 39.09
CA ILE A 647 8.89 -10.66 39.32
C ILE A 647 10.37 -10.32 39.17
N ASN A 648 10.73 -9.83 37.98
CA ASN A 648 12.06 -9.29 37.69
C ASN A 648 11.95 -7.76 37.60
N ASN A 649 13.02 -7.03 37.95
CA ASN A 649 13.09 -5.56 37.96
C ASN A 649 12.16 -4.86 38.98
N VAL A 650 12.40 -5.11 40.27
CA VAL A 650 11.94 -4.26 41.38
C VAL A 650 13.17 -3.65 42.04
N SER A 651 13.18 -2.33 42.26
CA SER A 651 14.43 -1.57 42.52
C SER A 651 14.65 -1.08 43.95
N ASN A 652 13.75 -1.38 44.89
CA ASN A 652 13.89 -1.00 46.30
C ASN A 652 13.40 -2.13 47.22
N GLU A 653 14.18 -2.45 48.26
CA GLU A 653 13.83 -3.37 49.36
C GLU A 653 12.97 -2.70 50.46
N GLU A 654 12.75 -1.38 50.33
CA GLU A 654 11.98 -0.56 51.26
C GLU A 654 10.58 -0.22 50.75
N CYS A 655 9.65 0.01 51.68
CA CYS A 655 8.32 0.51 51.36
C CYS A 655 8.35 1.95 50.84
N GLU A 656 7.79 2.17 49.66
CA GLU A 656 7.82 3.49 49.00
C GLU A 656 7.22 4.62 49.85
N ALA A 657 6.15 4.35 50.61
CA ALA A 657 5.46 5.36 51.41
C ALA A 657 6.22 5.80 52.67
N CYS A 658 6.99 4.91 53.30
CA CYS A 658 7.56 5.14 54.63
C CYS A 658 9.08 4.92 54.74
N LYS A 659 9.75 4.50 53.66
CA LYS A 659 11.22 4.32 53.54
C LYS A 659 11.80 3.50 54.69
N LYS A 660 11.21 2.31 54.87
CA LYS A 660 11.60 1.28 55.84
C LYS A 660 11.56 -0.08 55.15
N SER A 661 12.49 -0.96 55.51
CA SER A 661 12.53 -2.36 55.09
C SER A 661 11.21 -3.07 55.41
N ILE A 662 10.74 -3.93 54.50
CA ILE A 662 9.46 -4.64 54.65
C ILE A 662 9.70 -6.06 55.15
N VAL A 663 8.92 -6.50 56.15
CA VAL A 663 8.95 -7.86 56.69
C VAL A 663 7.54 -8.46 56.63
N GLY A 664 7.43 -9.71 56.15
CA GLY A 664 6.15 -10.41 56.06
C GLY A 664 5.40 -10.17 54.75
N GLN A 665 4.13 -9.76 54.83
CA GLN A 665 3.23 -9.66 53.67
C GLN A 665 3.43 -8.32 52.93
N VAL A 666 3.80 -8.39 51.64
CA VAL A 666 4.08 -7.20 50.81
C VAL A 666 3.11 -7.10 49.63
N ALA A 667 2.68 -5.87 49.33
CA ALA A 667 1.98 -5.52 48.10
C ALA A 667 2.97 -4.96 47.08
N ILE A 668 3.06 -5.59 45.91
CA ILE A 668 3.96 -5.21 44.82
C ILE A 668 3.14 -4.65 43.66
N ALA A 669 3.41 -3.38 43.33
CA ALA A 669 2.68 -2.62 42.32
C ALA A 669 3.57 -1.52 41.74
N LEU A 670 3.43 -1.24 40.43
CA LEU A 670 4.14 -0.14 39.74
C LEU A 670 5.69 -0.24 39.83
N GLY A 671 6.24 -1.46 39.92
CA GLY A 671 7.67 -1.70 40.12
C GLY A 671 8.19 -1.41 41.53
N LYS A 672 7.30 -1.10 42.49
CA LYS A 672 7.63 -0.72 43.87
C LYS A 672 6.97 -1.66 44.89
N MET A 673 7.55 -1.70 46.08
CA MET A 673 7.08 -2.50 47.21
C MET A 673 6.38 -1.60 48.25
N TRP A 674 5.31 -2.12 48.85
CA TRP A 674 4.47 -1.41 49.81
C TRP A 674 4.04 -2.33 50.96
N HIS A 675 4.06 -1.82 52.20
CA HIS A 675 3.32 -2.45 53.29
C HIS A 675 1.82 -2.46 52.95
N GLU A 676 1.12 -3.53 53.32
CA GLU A 676 -0.32 -3.70 53.03
C GLU A 676 -1.19 -2.54 53.55
N GLU A 677 -0.82 -1.99 54.71
CA GLU A 677 -1.49 -0.83 55.33
C GLU A 677 -1.21 0.52 54.63
N HIS A 678 -0.09 0.63 53.91
CA HIS A 678 0.36 1.84 53.22
C HIS A 678 -0.08 1.89 51.74
N PHE A 679 -0.66 0.80 51.22
CA PHE A 679 -1.21 0.75 49.87
C PHE A 679 -2.66 1.25 49.84
N VAL A 680 -2.82 2.57 49.95
CA VAL A 680 -4.10 3.28 50.12
C VAL A 680 -4.42 4.24 48.97
N CYS A 681 -5.71 4.52 48.73
CA CYS A 681 -6.15 5.55 47.79
C CYS A 681 -5.61 6.94 48.22
N ALA A 682 -4.97 7.66 47.29
CA ALA A 682 -4.41 8.99 47.52
C ALA A 682 -5.46 10.08 47.81
N HIS A 683 -6.76 9.79 47.62
CA HIS A 683 -7.86 10.73 47.89
C HIS A 683 -8.68 10.33 49.13
N CYS A 684 -9.31 9.15 49.17
CA CYS A 684 -10.13 8.71 50.32
C CYS A 684 -9.38 7.94 51.42
N GLY A 685 -8.11 7.55 51.23
CA GLY A 685 -7.35 6.75 52.19
C GLY A 685 -7.79 5.28 52.32
N GLU A 686 -8.75 4.80 51.53
CA GLU A 686 -9.18 3.39 51.59
C GLU A 686 -8.04 2.44 51.18
N ARG A 687 -7.87 1.33 51.90
CA ARG A 687 -6.86 0.30 51.63
C ARG A 687 -7.20 -0.45 50.34
N LEU A 688 -6.31 -0.37 49.34
CA LEU A 688 -6.51 -0.94 48.01
C LEU A 688 -5.83 -2.29 47.80
N ALA A 689 -5.12 -2.82 48.81
CA ALA A 689 -4.26 -3.99 48.68
C ALA A 689 -4.93 -5.17 47.95
N HIS A 690 -6.15 -5.55 48.37
CA HIS A 690 -6.91 -6.68 47.81
C HIS A 690 -7.92 -6.28 46.72
N ARG A 691 -7.90 -5.03 46.24
CA ARG A 691 -8.85 -4.49 45.25
C ARG A 691 -8.16 -4.08 43.96
N ASN A 692 -8.96 -3.86 42.91
CA ASN A 692 -8.49 -3.20 41.70
C ASN A 692 -8.27 -1.71 42.00
N PHE A 693 -7.21 -1.14 41.42
CA PHE A 693 -6.87 0.27 41.56
C PHE A 693 -6.52 0.88 40.20
N TYR A 694 -6.65 2.20 40.13
CA TYR A 694 -6.20 3.01 39.00
C TYR A 694 -4.95 3.79 39.41
N GLU A 695 -4.09 4.10 38.45
CA GLU A 695 -2.91 4.92 38.67
C GLU A 695 -2.91 6.10 37.69
N ARG A 696 -2.53 7.28 38.20
CA ARG A 696 -2.35 8.51 37.42
C ARG A 696 -1.22 9.32 38.03
N SER A 697 -0.24 9.68 37.20
CA SER A 697 0.94 10.45 37.61
C SER A 697 1.68 9.83 38.82
N GLY A 698 1.77 8.50 38.88
CA GLY A 698 2.44 7.78 39.96
C GLY A 698 1.64 7.66 41.28
N SER A 699 0.45 8.25 41.36
CA SER A 699 -0.47 8.13 42.50
C SER A 699 -1.55 7.10 42.25
N ILE A 700 -1.95 6.34 43.28
CA ILE A 700 -2.97 5.28 43.19
C ILE A 700 -4.33 5.75 43.74
N TYR A 701 -5.40 5.32 43.07
CA TYR A 701 -6.79 5.72 43.37
C TYR A 701 -7.73 4.52 43.35
N CYS A 702 -8.78 4.56 44.17
CA CYS A 702 -9.89 3.61 44.06
C CYS A 702 -10.75 3.92 42.82
N GLU A 703 -11.53 2.96 42.35
CA GLU A 703 -12.44 3.12 41.19
C GLU A 703 -13.37 4.32 41.35
N HIS A 704 -13.97 4.49 42.52
CA HIS A 704 -14.93 5.58 42.78
C HIS A 704 -14.27 6.96 42.65
N ASP A 705 -13.14 7.18 43.32
CA ASP A 705 -12.43 8.46 43.28
C ASP A 705 -11.84 8.73 41.89
N TYR A 706 -11.30 7.71 41.22
CA TYR A 706 -10.72 7.88 39.89
C TYR A 706 -11.76 8.38 38.88
N HIS A 707 -12.93 7.74 38.79
CA HIS A 707 -14.00 8.21 37.91
C HIS A 707 -14.63 9.53 38.41
N ARG A 708 -14.72 9.77 39.72
CA ARG A 708 -15.27 11.03 40.26
C ARG A 708 -14.41 12.25 39.92
N LEU A 709 -13.09 12.09 39.94
CA LEU A 709 -12.09 13.15 39.77
C LEU A 709 -11.59 13.29 38.32
N PHE A 710 -11.54 12.20 37.54
CA PHE A 710 -10.80 12.17 36.27
C PHE A 710 -11.58 11.66 35.04
N SER A 711 -12.80 11.11 35.19
CA SER A 711 -13.63 10.82 34.00
C SER A 711 -14.20 12.11 33.42
N PRO A 712 -14.33 12.22 32.08
CA PRO A 712 -15.11 13.27 31.44
C PRO A 712 -16.59 13.17 31.85
N ARG A 713 -17.32 14.29 31.78
CA ARG A 713 -18.75 14.37 32.16
C ARG A 713 -19.62 14.56 30.94
N CYS A 714 -20.77 13.90 30.92
CA CYS A 714 -21.72 14.08 29.83
C CYS A 714 -22.40 15.45 29.92
N ALA A 715 -22.36 16.26 28.87
CA ALA A 715 -22.96 17.59 28.84
C ALA A 715 -24.47 17.60 29.19
N TYR A 716 -25.21 16.57 28.76
CA TYR A 716 -26.65 16.44 29.04
C TYR A 716 -26.99 16.11 30.52
N CYS A 717 -26.38 15.07 31.10
CA CYS A 717 -26.75 14.54 32.43
C CYS A 717 -25.72 14.79 33.55
N ASN A 718 -24.58 15.41 33.24
CA ASN A 718 -23.48 15.81 34.13
C ASN A 718 -22.86 14.66 34.98
N THR A 719 -23.19 13.41 34.71
CA THR A 719 -22.56 12.23 35.33
C THR A 719 -21.22 11.90 34.64
N PRO A 720 -20.25 11.30 35.36
CA PRO A 720 -18.98 10.91 34.77
C PRO A 720 -19.14 9.68 33.86
N ILE A 721 -18.62 9.77 32.65
CA ILE A 721 -18.65 8.69 31.66
C ILE A 721 -17.61 7.63 32.06
N LYS A 722 -18.01 6.35 32.08
CA LYS A 722 -17.16 5.22 32.49
C LYS A 722 -16.64 4.35 31.34
N GLU A 723 -17.29 4.45 30.19
CA GLU A 723 -17.06 3.62 29.01
C GLU A 723 -16.93 4.55 27.77
N LYS A 724 -17.41 4.14 26.59
CA LYS A 724 -17.35 4.98 25.38
C LYS A 724 -17.99 6.36 25.63
N CYS A 725 -17.25 7.43 25.35
CA CYS A 725 -17.81 8.78 25.17
C CYS A 725 -17.88 9.12 23.67
N ILE A 726 -18.88 9.92 23.32
CA ILE A 726 -18.89 10.72 22.10
C ILE A 726 -18.22 12.06 22.41
N THR A 727 -17.34 12.52 21.55
CA THR A 727 -16.80 13.89 21.60
C THR A 727 -17.36 14.67 20.40
N ALA A 728 -18.14 15.72 20.68
CA ALA A 728 -18.82 16.55 19.68
C ALA A 728 -19.27 17.88 20.29
N LEU A 729 -19.35 18.96 19.50
CA LEU A 729 -19.75 20.31 19.98
C LEU A 729 -18.89 20.79 21.16
N ASP A 730 -17.57 20.60 21.05
CA ASP A 730 -16.52 20.81 22.08
C ASP A 730 -16.78 20.15 23.45
N GLN A 731 -17.65 19.14 23.48
CA GLN A 731 -18.14 18.52 24.71
C GLN A 731 -18.16 16.99 24.62
N THR A 732 -18.14 16.35 25.78
CA THR A 732 -18.28 14.90 25.90
C THR A 732 -19.72 14.50 26.22
N TRP A 733 -20.20 13.42 25.61
CA TRP A 733 -21.57 12.92 25.71
C TRP A 733 -21.55 11.40 25.92
N HIS A 734 -22.58 10.85 26.57
CA HIS A 734 -22.85 9.41 26.45
C HIS A 734 -23.48 9.11 25.07
N PRO A 735 -23.30 7.91 24.49
CA PRO A 735 -23.89 7.53 23.20
C PRO A 735 -25.42 7.69 23.13
N GLU A 736 -26.14 7.39 24.21
CA GLU A 736 -27.60 7.54 24.30
C GLU A 736 -28.07 9.00 24.54
N HIS A 737 -27.15 9.91 24.84
CA HIS A 737 -27.43 11.30 25.20
C HIS A 737 -27.00 12.33 24.14
N PHE A 738 -26.48 11.89 22.99
CA PHE A 738 -26.23 12.73 21.81
C PHE A 738 -27.29 12.43 20.75
N TYR A 739 -28.19 13.38 20.46
CA TYR A 739 -29.38 13.14 19.62
C TYR A 739 -29.73 14.33 18.73
N CYS A 740 -30.39 14.05 17.59
CA CYS A 740 -30.82 15.07 16.65
C CYS A 740 -31.85 16.01 17.28
N ALA A 741 -31.57 17.31 17.27
CA ALA A 741 -32.42 18.35 17.85
C ALA A 741 -33.81 18.50 17.18
N LYS A 742 -34.07 17.80 16.06
CA LYS A 742 -35.37 17.79 15.37
C LYS A 742 -36.15 16.48 15.53
N CYS A 743 -35.59 15.32 15.13
CA CYS A 743 -36.31 14.04 15.24
C CYS A 743 -36.10 13.28 16.56
N GLY A 744 -35.26 13.77 17.47
CA GLY A 744 -35.05 13.17 18.79
C GLY A 744 -34.35 11.80 18.79
N ARG A 745 -33.86 11.33 17.64
CA ARG A 745 -33.12 10.07 17.52
C ARG A 745 -31.68 10.25 17.99
N PRO A 746 -31.09 9.28 18.71
CA PRO A 746 -29.66 9.31 19.00
C PRO A 746 -28.88 9.32 17.68
N ILE A 747 -27.85 10.16 17.63
CA ILE A 747 -26.86 10.19 16.56
C ILE A 747 -25.71 9.32 17.06
N GLY A 748 -25.60 8.12 16.49
CA GLY A 748 -24.56 7.15 16.85
C GLY A 748 -23.23 7.48 16.19
N GLU A 749 -22.59 6.49 15.59
CA GLU A 749 -21.37 6.66 14.76
C GLU A 749 -21.70 7.24 13.35
N GLU A 750 -22.80 7.99 13.22
CA GLU A 750 -23.28 8.62 11.97
C GLU A 750 -22.78 10.07 11.81
N ILE A 751 -22.71 10.57 10.57
CA ILE A 751 -22.36 11.97 10.27
C ILE A 751 -23.49 12.91 10.75
N PHE A 752 -23.11 13.98 11.44
CA PHE A 752 -24.01 15.06 11.82
C PHE A 752 -23.58 16.41 11.23
N HIS A 753 -24.50 17.36 11.30
CA HIS A 753 -24.23 18.75 10.99
C HIS A 753 -24.56 19.59 12.22
N GLU A 754 -23.68 20.52 12.55
CA GLU A 754 -23.99 21.54 13.55
C GLU A 754 -24.83 22.65 12.91
N LYS A 755 -25.81 23.17 13.65
CA LYS A 755 -26.31 24.52 13.45
C LYS A 755 -26.73 25.15 14.77
N ASP A 756 -26.34 26.40 15.00
CA ASP A 756 -26.67 27.18 16.20
C ASP A 756 -26.34 26.45 17.52
N GLY A 757 -25.19 25.76 17.60
CA GLY A 757 -24.78 24.97 18.77
C GLY A 757 -25.57 23.65 18.97
N ARG A 758 -26.21 23.12 17.92
CA ARG A 758 -27.06 21.92 18.00
C ARG A 758 -26.76 20.92 16.88
N ALA A 759 -26.73 19.64 17.22
CA ALA A 759 -26.56 18.56 16.25
C ALA A 759 -27.88 18.22 15.53
N PHE A 760 -27.80 18.10 14.21
CA PHE A 760 -28.84 17.58 13.34
C PHE A 760 -28.31 16.38 12.56
N CYS A 761 -29.09 15.31 12.43
CA CYS A 761 -28.75 14.22 11.53
C CYS A 761 -28.84 14.69 10.07
N HIS A 762 -28.07 14.08 9.17
CA HIS A 762 -28.00 14.42 7.74
C HIS A 762 -29.38 14.70 7.12
N LYS A 763 -30.35 13.80 7.30
CA LYS A 763 -31.70 13.97 6.75
C LYS A 763 -32.42 15.23 7.26
N ASP A 764 -32.39 15.50 8.56
CA ASP A 764 -33.09 16.66 9.12
C ASP A 764 -32.37 17.97 8.79
N TYR A 765 -31.03 17.97 8.72
CA TYR A 765 -30.28 19.15 8.31
C TYR A 765 -30.63 19.57 6.88
N PHE A 766 -30.44 18.67 5.91
CA PHE A 766 -30.70 18.97 4.50
C PHE A 766 -32.18 19.29 4.22
N THR A 767 -33.14 18.67 4.93
CA THR A 767 -34.57 18.94 4.73
C THR A 767 -35.00 20.34 5.18
N ASN A 768 -34.25 21.00 6.07
CA ASN A 768 -34.69 22.26 6.71
C ASN A 768 -33.78 23.46 6.43
N PHE A 769 -32.56 23.26 5.96
CA PHE A 769 -31.56 24.33 5.82
C PHE A 769 -30.93 24.45 4.43
N THR A 770 -31.35 23.64 3.46
CA THR A 770 -30.98 23.85 2.04
C THR A 770 -31.81 24.98 1.41
N PRO A 771 -31.23 25.79 0.51
CA PRO A 771 -32.01 26.65 -0.39
C PRO A 771 -32.94 25.81 -1.27
N THR A 772 -34.06 26.38 -1.71
CA THR A 772 -35.01 25.69 -2.60
C THR A 772 -35.00 26.33 -3.98
N CYS A 773 -34.81 25.51 -5.02
CA CYS A 773 -34.71 25.98 -6.40
C CYS A 773 -35.97 26.75 -6.82
N HIS A 774 -35.81 27.99 -7.28
CA HIS A 774 -36.94 28.81 -7.70
C HIS A 774 -37.76 28.14 -8.81
N GLY A 775 -37.12 27.51 -9.80
CA GLY A 775 -37.83 26.86 -10.91
C GLY A 775 -38.67 25.65 -10.48
N CYS A 776 -38.07 24.68 -9.78
CA CYS A 776 -38.74 23.40 -9.49
C CYS A 776 -39.20 23.20 -8.03
N LYS A 777 -39.04 24.22 -7.17
CA LYS A 777 -39.43 24.30 -5.75
C LYS A 777 -38.92 23.14 -4.87
N ARG A 778 -37.88 22.41 -5.31
CA ARG A 778 -37.21 21.34 -4.56
C ARG A 778 -35.94 21.86 -3.89
N PRO A 779 -35.55 21.32 -2.71
CA PRO A 779 -34.29 21.66 -2.04
C PRO A 779 -33.09 21.33 -2.92
N ILE A 780 -32.08 22.20 -2.91
CA ILE A 780 -30.86 22.05 -3.71
C ILE A 780 -29.77 21.37 -2.86
N THR A 781 -29.25 20.25 -3.35
CA THR A 781 -28.26 19.41 -2.63
C THR A 781 -26.91 19.33 -3.36
N GLY A 782 -26.53 20.39 -4.07
CA GLY A 782 -25.30 20.45 -4.87
C GLY A 782 -25.05 21.87 -5.40
N HIS A 783 -24.22 22.01 -6.43
CA HIS A 783 -23.97 23.31 -7.06
C HIS A 783 -25.26 23.97 -7.56
N TYR A 784 -25.40 25.26 -7.26
CA TYR A 784 -26.56 26.07 -7.64
C TYR A 784 -26.12 27.38 -8.29
N ILE A 785 -26.99 27.93 -9.14
CA ILE A 785 -26.81 29.24 -9.76
C ILE A 785 -27.64 30.24 -8.94
N THR A 786 -27.02 31.31 -8.46
CA THR A 786 -27.72 32.44 -7.87
C THR A 786 -27.96 33.50 -8.95
N ALA A 787 -29.23 33.71 -9.32
CA ALA A 787 -29.62 34.63 -10.38
C ALA A 787 -31.00 35.22 -10.08
N LEU A 788 -31.24 36.48 -10.49
CA LEU A 788 -32.49 37.20 -10.21
C LEU A 788 -32.85 37.25 -8.71
N ASN A 789 -31.84 37.35 -7.85
CA ASN A 789 -31.94 37.27 -6.37
C ASN A 789 -32.62 35.98 -5.86
N CYS A 790 -32.46 34.86 -6.56
CA CYS A 790 -32.98 33.54 -6.18
C CYS A 790 -31.96 32.44 -6.51
N GLU A 791 -32.05 31.31 -5.82
CA GLU A 791 -31.23 30.11 -6.07
C GLU A 791 -31.91 29.16 -7.06
N TRP A 792 -31.15 28.56 -7.95
CA TRP A 792 -31.62 27.65 -9.01
C TRP A 792 -30.71 26.44 -9.14
N HIS A 793 -31.28 25.26 -9.44
CA HIS A 793 -30.51 24.20 -10.09
C HIS A 793 -30.08 24.68 -11.47
N SER A 794 -28.86 24.33 -11.92
CA SER A 794 -28.33 24.73 -13.23
C SER A 794 -29.30 24.45 -14.37
N ASP A 795 -29.85 23.23 -14.42
CA ASP A 795 -30.80 22.80 -15.46
C ASP A 795 -32.10 23.62 -15.42
N CYS A 796 -32.59 23.95 -14.22
CA CYS A 796 -33.80 24.77 -14.05
C CYS A 796 -33.58 26.23 -14.48
N PHE A 797 -32.37 26.76 -14.31
CA PHE A 797 -32.04 28.10 -14.80
C PHE A 797 -31.88 28.13 -16.33
N VAL A 798 -31.22 27.13 -16.91
CA VAL A 798 -31.09 26.98 -18.37
C VAL A 798 -32.46 26.82 -19.04
N GLN A 799 -33.35 25.99 -18.48
CA GLN A 799 -34.72 25.85 -18.99
C GLN A 799 -35.47 27.18 -18.92
N GLN A 800 -35.42 27.89 -17.79
CA GLN A 800 -36.10 29.18 -17.64
C GLN A 800 -35.57 30.24 -18.64
N ALA A 801 -34.26 30.26 -18.92
CA ALA A 801 -33.67 31.16 -19.91
C ALA A 801 -34.11 30.80 -21.34
N TYR A 802 -34.20 29.51 -21.66
CA TYR A 802 -34.66 29.02 -22.96
C TYR A 802 -36.15 29.33 -23.19
N ASP A 803 -37.00 29.15 -22.17
CA ASP A 803 -38.43 29.44 -22.23
C ASP A 803 -38.70 30.94 -22.42
N THR A 804 -37.94 31.82 -21.72
CA THR A 804 -38.02 33.27 -21.91
C THR A 804 -37.63 33.68 -23.33
N ALA A 805 -36.50 33.18 -23.85
CA ALA A 805 -36.06 33.48 -25.22
C ALA A 805 -37.06 32.97 -26.28
N MET A 806 -37.74 31.85 -26.02
CA MET A 806 -38.82 31.33 -26.86
C MET A 806 -40.04 32.25 -26.90
N ASP A 807 -40.38 32.93 -25.80
CA ASP A 807 -41.52 33.86 -25.77
C ASP A 807 -41.17 35.26 -26.31
N GLU A 808 -39.93 35.74 -26.16
CA GLU A 808 -39.42 36.92 -26.87
C GLU A 808 -39.44 36.71 -28.40
N TRP A 809 -39.06 35.51 -28.87
CA TRP A 809 -39.14 35.14 -30.29
C TRP A 809 -40.58 35.09 -30.83
N LYS A 810 -41.54 34.62 -30.02
CA LYS A 810 -42.98 34.59 -30.40
C LYS A 810 -43.64 35.97 -30.35
N THR A 811 -43.17 36.88 -29.49
CA THR A 811 -43.74 38.21 -29.33
C THR A 811 -43.14 39.26 -30.26
N GLY A 812 -42.05 38.94 -30.97
CA GLY A 812 -41.51 39.76 -32.06
C GLY A 812 -40.74 40.98 -31.58
N THR A 813 -40.05 40.87 -30.43
CA THR A 813 -39.26 41.96 -29.83
C THR A 813 -37.76 41.90 -30.17
N PHE A 814 -37.40 41.25 -31.28
CA PHE A 814 -36.05 41.19 -31.87
C PHE A 814 -36.06 41.63 -33.34
#